data_AF-A0A327JES4-F1
#
_entry.id   AF-A0A327JES4-F1
#
_cell.length_a   1.000
_cell.length_b   1.000
_cell.length_c   1.000
_cell.angle_alpha   90.00
_cell.angle_beta   90.00
_cell.angle_gamma   90.00
#
_symmetry.space_group_name_H-M   'P 1'
#
loop_
_entity.id
_entity.type
_entity.pdbx_description
1 polymer ?
#
loop_
_entity_poly.entity_id
_entity_poly.type
_entity_poly.pdbx_seq_one_letter_code
_entity_poly.pdbx_strand_id
1 'polypeptide(L)'
;MLFEGDLTSEKTEKLIEKYAKLLNEGVSSSEILVLVQNSAKKNEFVQKTLDKLEVDILEKMQVYSFFGLVYNTILDNRVYIENCIQDDTNTQIIPNLCGLELSQYIMRNAMNEVEFKGYNSRKSLLHQLFRRYSLIVQNDLTPEEVKWRSEDVLKESFSVDAKKALDIFLKNTLENRTFDYLRQSLIFNSIYKNTDYFKNIKYLILDDGDEVTPICYDFISYLKPQLKDFYIAYDYAGATRLGYLSANKNTNYVELFGQKSIKLKTRSKLIEDAEILYQNVTEEKRLTPKNIKKFSKLTRQQMLDMKDVKDLLVQGIKPNEIVIITPIIDNTLKFSIKENLGNLCNPMFLSGSEKLIKNKYSSVSLIILKLAQTPETVDMFELRRLLKYLNIPIKYCGCILESFEKEQKLQKFELEIEEYTEKYCKFIDLLEKIKEAPLLSKRVFEIYNCIFQKDPPNRDLIKFNFFIKQIEDFEKANICEEDILVQLENSIISENPATILNIKDNDLVIATPQKVIDNKIRSDYQFWLDISSDEWIKSDTGPLYNAWVMQKCWNKEEFTAQDNLELGKEKLARILRKLTLCAKKSIFTYSSFYDGNGAENYGGIEKFLTVEEILSPKEKRKFVPREDQKPVLKYKEGKMAISAVPGAGKTTILLELIIKLLDSGVKPEKIYVMTYMESAARNFRERIKAANPDMNILPNISTIHGLALRILKENNNCEKIGLAPDFEICDDSKRLSILSDISTRLKLTKKDSEIFEKAVSIIKFSKVEHFKSVEDKKLEKFILFYKEYDRILKENGLIDYDDMLLSSVKLLKENKDVLEYYRENCEILIEDEAQDSSSIQQELIGLLSRGNLIRCGDINQAITATFSNADVEGFRKFITETRNNVSMDCSQRCCEEVWKLANSLVKNAENKEFSKGAFYKIFMKPTGSNPVEKNALMTFVAEDDFKERSFVLKKIKDVLAKNPKSTIGVLLRNNFQVKTWTGVIENSGLKTVTRSECLEQKPFFRTIFAIMNIILNPFDNENIAQNYNILAENGLYKSGFYEKIKNCEKPFIKTNIDNLAMSDLSDFLWDMLYWLDLPELEVDELALKIGAYYYSSQIDMSNIYLVSTFLKRFTSKNFNFVVKYLNELSKKSSVSGLKFFAEEEKSEKELLEGKVQVMTMHKSKGDEFDVVFLPEMTEASLPITIENIKLRKDAEFMEHVRMFSDNYKPKSEEEIKKMILDENLRLMYVAITRAKRKLYVSVSKNNKKKSEPNEIFQIMESVK
;
A
#
# COMPACT_ATOMS: atom_id res chain seq x y z
N MET A 1 22.53 20.91 39.64
CA MET A 1 22.33 21.89 38.54
C MET A 1 21.49 21.29 37.42
N LEU A 2 20.57 22.10 36.89
CA LEU A 2 19.73 21.75 35.74
C LEU A 2 20.16 22.57 34.53
N PHE A 3 20.36 21.93 33.37
CA PHE A 3 20.66 22.57 32.10
C PHE A 3 19.49 22.40 31.14
N GLU A 4 18.85 23.51 30.78
CA GLU A 4 17.76 23.54 29.81
C GLU A 4 18.31 23.97 28.46
N GLY A 5 18.16 23.15 27.43
CA GLY A 5 18.59 23.49 26.10
C GLY A 5 18.23 22.44 25.05
N ASP A 6 18.15 22.89 23.80
CA ASP A 6 17.83 22.02 22.68
C ASP A 6 19.02 21.14 22.23
N LEU A 7 18.80 20.35 21.18
CA LEU A 7 19.79 19.41 20.62
C LEU A 7 21.09 20.08 20.14
N THR A 8 21.12 21.41 20.00
CA THR A 8 22.26 22.21 19.55
C THR A 8 22.96 23.02 20.63
N SER A 9 22.44 23.05 21.85
CA SER A 9 22.93 23.94 22.91
C SER A 9 24.15 23.42 23.70
N GLU A 10 24.89 22.44 23.18
CA GLU A 10 26.02 21.75 23.85
C GLU A 10 25.72 21.22 25.26
N LYS A 11 24.44 20.95 25.57
CA LYS A 11 24.04 20.51 26.91
C LYS A 11 24.79 19.24 27.36
N THR A 12 25.01 18.29 26.46
CA THR A 12 25.77 17.06 26.72
C THR A 12 27.25 17.37 26.99
N GLU A 13 27.84 18.35 26.31
CA GLU A 13 29.23 18.76 26.52
C GLU A 13 29.43 19.35 27.93
N LYS A 14 28.45 20.13 28.41
CA LYS A 14 28.44 20.65 29.79
C LYS A 14 28.38 19.51 30.82
N LEU A 15 27.64 18.44 30.55
CA LEU A 15 27.63 17.25 31.42
C LEU A 15 28.98 16.53 31.42
N ILE A 16 29.62 16.38 30.26
CA ILE A 16 30.95 15.79 30.13
C ILE A 16 31.99 16.60 30.90
N GLU A 17 31.97 17.94 30.77
CA GLU A 17 32.84 18.84 31.55
C GLU A 17 32.67 18.66 33.06
N LYS A 18 31.41 18.51 33.52
CA LYS A 18 31.12 18.28 34.94
C LYS A 18 31.59 16.91 35.40
N TYR A 19 31.41 15.88 34.59
CA TYR A 19 31.87 14.54 34.91
C TYR A 19 33.39 14.47 34.99
N ALA A 20 34.09 14.99 33.99
CA ALA A 20 35.56 15.07 33.97
C ALA A 20 36.09 15.89 35.15
N LYS A 21 35.42 17.01 35.49
CA LYS A 21 35.78 17.82 36.66
C LYS A 21 35.70 17.03 37.96
N LEU A 22 34.61 16.30 38.21
CA LEU A 22 34.46 15.49 39.43
C LEU A 22 35.56 14.41 39.54
N LEU A 23 35.87 13.75 38.42
CA LEU A 23 36.94 12.74 38.37
C LEU A 23 38.32 13.36 38.62
N ASN A 24 38.62 14.51 38.02
CA ASN A 24 39.88 15.24 38.24
C ASN A 24 40.00 15.79 39.68
N GLU A 25 38.88 16.08 40.35
CA GLU A 25 38.83 16.46 41.78
C GLU A 25 38.99 15.25 42.74
N GLY A 26 39.18 14.04 42.20
CA GLY A 26 39.41 12.82 42.98
C GLY A 26 38.14 12.12 43.47
N VAL A 27 36.96 12.47 42.94
CA VAL A 27 35.73 11.73 43.23
C VAL A 27 35.80 10.37 42.53
N SER A 28 35.61 9.28 43.29
CA SER A 28 35.58 7.93 42.72
C SER A 28 34.48 7.80 41.67
N SER A 29 34.78 7.16 40.53
CA SER A 29 33.79 6.93 39.49
C SER A 29 32.62 6.08 39.98
N SER A 30 32.84 5.27 41.02
CA SER A 30 31.81 4.44 41.65
C SER A 30 30.76 5.26 42.41
N GLU A 31 31.07 6.50 42.83
CA GLU A 31 30.12 7.41 43.49
C GLU A 31 29.26 8.22 42.50
N ILE A 32 29.58 8.17 41.20
CA ILE A 32 28.95 8.99 40.17
C ILE A 32 28.19 8.11 39.19
N LEU A 33 26.86 8.22 39.17
CA LEU A 33 26.03 7.54 38.17
C LEU A 33 25.78 8.45 36.97
N VAL A 34 26.15 7.98 35.77
CA VAL A 34 25.83 8.68 34.51
C VAL A 34 24.81 7.89 33.71
N LEU A 35 23.67 8.51 33.43
CA LEU A 35 22.59 7.97 32.60
C LEU A 35 22.53 8.70 31.25
N VAL A 36 22.54 7.92 30.17
CA VAL A 36 22.41 8.39 28.79
C VAL A 36 21.33 7.61 28.04
N GLN A 37 20.87 8.13 26.91
CA GLN A 37 19.71 7.56 26.20
C GLN A 37 19.97 6.16 25.59
N ASN A 38 21.19 5.89 25.08
CA ASN A 38 21.51 4.66 24.36
C ASN A 38 23.03 4.34 24.41
N SER A 39 23.41 3.14 23.95
CA SER A 39 24.80 2.67 23.99
C SER A 39 25.76 3.47 23.09
N ALA A 40 25.27 4.04 21.97
CA ALA A 40 26.10 4.91 21.13
C ALA A 40 26.51 6.18 21.88
N LYS A 41 25.56 6.85 22.55
CA LYS A 41 25.84 8.02 23.40
C LYS A 41 26.71 7.66 24.60
N LYS A 42 26.56 6.46 25.17
CA LYS A 42 27.45 5.97 26.24
C LYS A 42 28.90 5.98 25.78
N ASN A 43 29.18 5.40 24.62
CA ASN A 43 30.54 5.31 24.10
C ASN A 43 31.09 6.71 23.75
N GLU A 44 30.28 7.57 23.13
CA GLU A 44 30.66 8.96 22.85
C GLU A 44 30.97 9.73 24.13
N PHE A 45 30.11 9.63 25.15
CA PHE A 45 30.28 10.29 26.44
C PHE A 45 31.56 9.84 27.14
N VAL A 46 31.83 8.53 27.16
CA VAL A 46 33.06 7.96 27.73
C VAL A 46 34.29 8.48 26.98
N GLN A 47 34.30 8.38 25.64
CA GLN A 47 35.46 8.80 24.84
C GLN A 47 35.79 10.28 25.03
N LYS A 48 34.78 11.16 24.94
CA LYS A 48 34.97 12.60 25.14
C LYS A 48 35.35 12.96 26.57
N THR A 49 34.92 12.17 27.55
CA THR A 49 35.36 12.35 28.93
C THR A 49 36.85 12.03 29.04
N LEU A 50 37.30 10.91 28.47
CA LEU A 50 38.71 10.50 28.47
C LEU A 50 39.62 11.59 27.88
N ASP A 51 39.18 12.25 26.82
CA ASP A 51 39.93 13.34 26.17
C ASP A 51 40.14 14.59 27.08
N LYS A 52 39.40 14.70 28.19
CA LYS A 52 39.42 15.84 29.13
C LYS A 52 39.98 15.50 30.52
N LEU A 53 40.43 14.27 30.73
CA LEU A 53 40.94 13.84 32.04
C LEU A 53 42.40 14.22 32.18
N GLU A 54 42.75 14.65 33.39
CA GLU A 54 44.12 15.03 33.78
C GLU A 54 44.73 13.97 34.74
N VAL A 55 44.00 12.90 35.02
CA VAL A 55 44.38 11.82 35.96
C VAL A 55 44.91 10.58 35.23
N ASP A 56 45.99 9.99 35.75
CA ASP A 56 46.72 8.88 35.11
C ASP A 56 46.09 7.49 35.31
N ILE A 57 45.27 7.28 36.36
CA ILE A 57 44.65 5.99 36.68
C ILE A 57 43.17 6.19 36.95
N LEU A 58 42.33 5.45 36.22
CA LEU A 58 40.87 5.54 36.30
C LEU A 58 40.24 4.21 36.66
N GLU A 59 39.37 4.25 37.67
CA GLU A 59 38.36 3.23 37.91
C GLU A 59 37.37 3.17 36.73
N LYS A 60 36.73 2.02 36.51
CA LYS A 60 35.73 1.84 35.45
C LYS A 60 34.62 2.89 35.56
N MET A 61 34.42 3.68 34.51
CA MET A 61 33.38 4.73 34.48
C MET A 61 31.97 4.11 34.52
N GLN A 62 31.13 4.59 35.43
CA GLN A 62 29.75 4.13 35.64
C GLN A 62 28.76 4.84 34.70
N VAL A 63 29.00 4.72 33.39
CA VAL A 63 28.13 5.27 32.34
C VAL A 63 27.23 4.20 31.76
N TYR A 64 25.91 4.41 31.83
CA TYR A 64 24.91 3.43 31.43
C TYR A 64 23.75 4.06 30.64
N SER A 65 23.19 3.29 29.71
CA SER A 65 21.77 3.47 29.36
C SER A 65 20.90 2.89 30.48
N PHE A 66 19.68 3.39 30.69
CA PHE A 66 18.81 2.90 31.77
C PHE A 66 18.63 1.36 31.78
N PHE A 67 18.25 0.75 30.65
CA PHE A 67 18.12 -0.72 30.56
C PHE A 67 19.46 -1.45 30.74
N GLY A 68 20.56 -0.79 30.39
CA GLY A 68 21.91 -1.30 30.67
C GLY A 68 22.22 -1.29 32.17
N LEU A 69 21.79 -0.26 32.91
CA LEU A 69 21.90 -0.21 34.36
C LEU A 69 21.08 -1.32 35.01
N VAL A 70 19.81 -1.46 34.59
CA VAL A 70 18.89 -2.52 35.03
C VAL A 70 19.54 -3.89 34.88
N TYR A 71 20.07 -4.19 33.70
CA TYR A 71 20.73 -5.46 33.40
C TYR A 71 21.94 -5.73 34.32
N ASN A 72 22.86 -4.78 34.46
CA ASN A 72 24.04 -4.95 35.32
C ASN A 72 23.65 -5.10 36.80
N THR A 73 22.63 -4.37 37.25
CA THR A 73 22.16 -4.44 38.64
C THR A 73 21.62 -5.83 38.97
N ILE A 74 20.88 -6.45 38.05
CA ILE A 74 20.35 -7.80 38.22
C ILE A 74 21.47 -8.83 38.26
N LEU A 75 22.47 -8.69 37.39
CA LEU A 75 23.65 -9.54 37.39
C LEU A 75 24.38 -9.50 38.74
N ASP A 76 24.63 -8.30 39.24
CA ASP A 76 25.38 -8.11 40.48
C ASP A 76 24.59 -8.56 41.72
N ASN A 77 23.26 -8.52 41.66
CA ASN A 77 22.36 -8.94 42.74
C ASN A 77 21.75 -10.33 42.52
N ARG A 78 22.29 -11.13 41.59
CA ARG A 78 21.72 -12.42 41.20
C ARG A 78 21.44 -13.34 42.39
N VAL A 79 22.38 -13.44 43.34
CA VAL A 79 22.24 -14.30 44.53
C VAL A 79 21.07 -13.85 45.41
N TYR A 80 20.88 -12.54 45.57
CA TYR A 80 19.74 -12.00 46.31
C TYR A 80 18.42 -12.38 45.62
N ILE A 81 18.35 -12.24 44.30
CA ILE A 81 17.15 -12.59 43.52
C ILE A 81 16.88 -14.10 43.61
N GLU A 82 17.91 -14.94 43.46
CA GLU A 82 17.82 -16.40 43.60
C GLU A 82 17.31 -16.80 44.99
N ASN A 83 17.83 -16.20 46.06
CA ASN A 83 17.37 -16.47 47.43
C ASN A 83 15.92 -16.02 47.69
N CYS A 84 15.43 -15.00 46.97
CA CYS A 84 14.05 -14.55 47.07
C CYS A 84 13.06 -15.48 46.36
N ILE A 85 13.54 -16.40 45.53
CA ILE A 85 12.71 -17.38 44.85
C ILE A 85 12.59 -18.63 45.74
N GLN A 86 11.36 -18.93 46.17
CA GLN A 86 11.07 -20.12 46.98
C GLN A 86 10.87 -21.33 46.05
N ASP A 87 11.86 -22.24 45.95
CA ASP A 87 11.79 -23.47 45.12
C ASP A 87 12.72 -24.57 45.69
N ASP A 88 12.26 -25.82 45.64
CA ASP A 88 12.97 -27.02 46.13
C ASP A 88 14.10 -27.50 45.18
N THR A 89 14.18 -26.98 43.95
CA THR A 89 15.08 -27.51 42.89
C THR A 89 16.35 -26.70 42.62
N ASN A 90 16.61 -25.64 43.40
CA ASN A 90 17.84 -24.82 43.39
C ASN A 90 18.45 -24.59 41.98
N THR A 91 17.63 -24.14 41.03
CA THR A 91 18.07 -23.79 39.69
C THR A 91 18.53 -22.33 39.63
N GLN A 92 19.69 -22.12 39.02
CA GLN A 92 20.31 -20.82 38.81
C GLN A 92 19.46 -19.93 37.88
N ILE A 93 19.16 -18.69 38.28
CA ILE A 93 18.65 -17.66 37.36
C ILE A 93 19.75 -17.44 36.32
N ILE A 94 19.46 -17.47 35.03
CA ILE A 94 20.50 -17.26 33.99
C ILE A 94 20.45 -15.80 33.57
N PRO A 95 21.20 -14.86 34.20
CA PRO A 95 21.08 -13.41 33.99
C PRO A 95 21.39 -12.89 32.56
N ASN A 96 21.65 -13.78 31.58
CA ASN A 96 21.63 -13.47 30.15
C ASN A 96 20.20 -13.53 29.56
N LEU A 97 19.22 -13.22 30.40
CA LEU A 97 17.81 -13.61 30.32
C LEU A 97 17.12 -13.12 29.05
N CYS A 98 16.65 -14.05 28.23
CA CYS A 98 15.68 -13.84 27.14
C CYS A 98 15.99 -12.70 26.18
N GLY A 99 16.55 -13.04 25.01
CA GLY A 99 16.33 -12.24 23.81
C GLY A 99 14.84 -11.92 23.61
N LEU A 100 14.56 -10.85 22.87
CA LEU A 100 13.19 -10.48 22.49
C LEU A 100 12.46 -11.66 21.83
N GLU A 101 13.20 -12.51 21.14
CA GLU A 101 12.77 -13.66 20.35
C GLU A 101 12.25 -14.80 21.24
N LEU A 102 12.96 -15.14 22.31
CA LEU A 102 12.51 -16.14 23.29
C LEU A 102 11.31 -15.63 24.07
N SER A 103 11.29 -14.34 24.41
CA SER A 103 10.11 -13.70 25.00
C SER A 103 8.90 -13.83 24.07
N GLN A 104 9.09 -13.53 22.78
CA GLN A 104 8.06 -13.68 21.75
C GLN A 104 7.53 -15.09 21.62
N TYR A 105 8.41 -16.09 21.73
CA TYR A 105 8.01 -17.49 21.74
C TYR A 105 7.12 -17.82 22.95
N ILE A 106 7.55 -17.47 24.16
CA ILE A 106 6.80 -17.77 25.40
C ILE A 106 5.42 -17.10 25.39
N MET A 107 5.33 -15.84 24.94
CA MET A 107 4.05 -15.14 24.83
C MET A 107 3.15 -15.75 23.76
N ARG A 108 3.70 -16.21 22.63
CA ARG A 108 2.89 -16.89 21.60
C ARG A 108 2.25 -18.15 22.17
N ASN A 109 2.99 -18.92 22.97
CA ASN A 109 2.44 -20.10 23.65
C ASN A 109 1.35 -19.70 24.67
N ALA A 110 1.60 -18.66 25.46
CA ALA A 110 0.61 -18.10 26.40
C ALA A 110 -0.68 -17.65 25.69
N MET A 111 -0.56 -17.08 24.49
CA MET A 111 -1.71 -16.67 23.68
C MET A 111 -2.52 -17.86 23.15
N ASN A 112 -1.87 -18.97 22.80
CA ASN A 112 -2.56 -20.17 22.31
C ASN A 112 -3.46 -20.81 23.39
N GLU A 113 -3.23 -20.50 24.66
CA GLU A 113 -4.05 -20.94 25.80
C GLU A 113 -5.25 -20.01 26.09
N VAL A 114 -5.36 -18.88 25.38
CA VAL A 114 -6.40 -17.86 25.59
C VAL A 114 -7.22 -17.66 24.32
N GLU A 115 -8.54 -17.78 24.43
CA GLU A 115 -9.45 -17.60 23.30
C GLU A 115 -9.86 -16.13 23.14
N PHE A 116 -9.17 -15.39 22.26
CA PHE A 116 -9.48 -13.99 21.93
C PHE A 116 -10.69 -13.88 20.97
N LYS A 117 -11.91 -14.04 21.49
CA LYS A 117 -13.14 -14.01 20.67
C LYS A 117 -13.40 -12.64 20.06
N GLY A 118 -13.41 -12.56 18.73
CA GLY A 118 -13.74 -11.33 17.98
C GLY A 118 -12.56 -10.38 17.73
N TYR A 119 -11.33 -10.80 18.03
CA TYR A 119 -10.14 -10.05 17.62
C TYR A 119 -9.92 -10.24 16.11
N ASN A 120 -10.27 -9.22 15.32
CA ASN A 120 -10.27 -9.29 13.84
C ASN A 120 -9.20 -8.38 13.20
N SER A 121 -8.22 -7.93 13.98
CA SER A 121 -7.13 -7.06 13.51
C SER A 121 -6.01 -7.85 12.85
N ARG A 122 -5.44 -7.30 11.79
CA ARG A 122 -4.27 -7.84 11.07
C ARG A 122 -2.96 -7.55 11.78
N LYS A 123 -2.91 -6.50 12.60
CA LYS A 123 -1.75 -6.31 13.48
C LYS A 123 -1.59 -7.58 14.33
N SER A 124 -0.39 -8.13 14.31
CA SER A 124 -0.06 -9.35 15.05
C SER A 124 -0.52 -9.23 16.51
N LEU A 125 -1.39 -10.14 16.94
CA LEU A 125 -1.87 -10.22 18.33
C LEU A 125 -0.70 -10.26 19.32
N LEU A 126 0.34 -11.02 18.98
CA LEU A 126 1.61 -11.11 19.70
C LEU A 126 2.26 -9.73 19.87
N HIS A 127 2.39 -8.97 18.79
CA HIS A 127 2.98 -7.64 18.84
C HIS A 127 2.14 -6.68 19.70
N GLN A 128 0.80 -6.73 19.60
CA GLN A 128 -0.07 -5.86 20.39
C GLN A 128 0.03 -6.15 21.90
N LEU A 129 0.06 -7.43 22.29
CA LEU A 129 0.19 -7.81 23.70
C LEU A 129 1.56 -7.46 24.27
N PHE A 130 2.65 -7.71 23.52
CA PHE A 130 3.99 -7.25 23.93
C PHE A 130 4.05 -5.74 24.08
N ARG A 131 3.38 -5.04 23.17
CA ARG A 131 3.33 -3.59 23.20
C ARG A 131 2.58 -3.09 24.44
N ARG A 132 1.44 -3.69 24.77
CA ARG A 132 0.70 -3.42 26.00
C ARG A 132 1.56 -3.68 27.23
N TYR A 133 2.23 -4.83 27.28
CA TYR A 133 3.14 -5.19 28.36
C TYR A 133 4.28 -4.18 28.53
N SER A 134 4.93 -3.79 27.43
CA SER A 134 5.97 -2.75 27.43
C SER A 134 5.47 -1.42 27.99
N LEU A 135 4.26 -1.00 27.62
CA LEU A 135 3.65 0.23 28.13
C LEU A 135 3.40 0.14 29.64
N ILE A 136 2.81 -0.97 30.11
CA ILE A 136 2.53 -1.21 31.54
C ILE A 136 3.83 -1.10 32.35
N VAL A 137 4.88 -1.80 31.92
CA VAL A 137 6.15 -1.85 32.64
C VAL A 137 6.90 -0.52 32.60
N GLN A 138 7.04 0.10 31.42
CA GLN A 138 7.80 1.35 31.29
C GLN A 138 7.13 2.53 32.02
N ASN A 139 5.81 2.47 32.14
CA ASN A 139 5.03 3.44 32.91
C ASN A 139 4.89 3.09 34.39
N ASP A 140 5.45 1.97 34.86
CA ASP A 140 5.36 1.48 36.24
C ASP A 140 3.90 1.51 36.76
N LEU A 141 2.96 0.98 35.97
CA LEU A 141 1.53 0.98 36.29
C LEU A 141 1.17 -0.18 37.24
N THR A 142 0.30 0.07 38.21
CA THR A 142 -0.23 -0.99 39.09
C THR A 142 -1.32 -1.82 38.39
N PRO A 143 -1.64 -3.04 38.90
CA PRO A 143 -2.74 -3.84 38.37
C PRO A 143 -4.10 -3.13 38.39
N GLU A 144 -4.38 -2.35 39.44
CA GLU A 144 -5.61 -1.55 39.57
C GLU A 144 -5.66 -0.43 38.54
N GLU A 145 -4.52 0.23 38.34
CA GLU A 145 -4.32 1.26 37.34
C GLU A 145 -4.51 0.76 35.90
N VAL A 146 -4.00 -0.43 35.60
CA VAL A 146 -4.22 -1.08 34.29
C VAL A 146 -5.68 -1.45 34.14
N LYS A 147 -6.30 -2.02 35.18
CA LYS A 147 -7.72 -2.38 35.16
C LYS A 147 -8.60 -1.16 34.87
N TRP A 148 -8.42 -0.07 35.62
CA TRP A 148 -9.16 1.18 35.44
C TRP A 148 -9.01 1.75 34.02
N ARG A 149 -7.78 1.82 33.51
CA ARG A 149 -7.52 2.29 32.12
C ARG A 149 -8.20 1.44 31.06
N SER A 150 -8.27 0.12 31.29
CA SER A 150 -8.79 -0.83 30.30
C SER A 150 -10.32 -0.92 30.33
N GLU A 151 -10.90 -1.02 31.52
CA GLU A 151 -12.34 -1.26 31.72
C GLU A 151 -13.14 0.05 31.78
N ASP A 152 -12.66 1.06 32.50
CA ASP A 152 -13.41 2.29 32.73
C ASP A 152 -13.13 3.36 31.66
N VAL A 153 -11.84 3.60 31.34
CA VAL A 153 -11.43 4.66 30.40
C VAL A 153 -11.61 4.24 28.95
N LEU A 154 -11.07 3.07 28.57
CA LEU A 154 -11.08 2.58 27.20
C LEU A 154 -12.28 1.66 26.88
N LYS A 155 -12.92 1.09 27.91
CA LYS A 155 -14.05 0.16 27.77
C LYS A 155 -13.73 -0.99 26.80
N GLU A 156 -12.51 -1.53 26.90
CA GLU A 156 -12.00 -2.57 25.99
C GLU A 156 -12.71 -3.90 26.22
N SER A 157 -13.20 -4.52 25.13
CA SER A 157 -13.83 -5.84 25.19
C SER A 157 -12.86 -6.99 25.51
N PHE A 158 -11.56 -6.79 25.28
CA PHE A 158 -10.53 -7.83 25.40
C PHE A 158 -9.65 -7.67 26.65
N SER A 159 -10.01 -6.78 27.57
CA SER A 159 -9.19 -6.48 28.76
C SER A 159 -8.88 -7.72 29.60
N VAL A 160 -9.89 -8.58 29.77
CA VAL A 160 -9.80 -9.85 30.51
C VAL A 160 -8.88 -10.85 29.82
N ASP A 161 -9.05 -11.03 28.51
CA ASP A 161 -8.24 -11.96 27.71
C ASP A 161 -6.78 -11.52 27.66
N ALA A 162 -6.54 -10.22 27.45
CA ALA A 162 -5.20 -9.64 27.45
C ALA A 162 -4.52 -9.83 28.81
N LYS A 163 -5.23 -9.58 29.92
CA LYS A 163 -4.70 -9.83 31.27
C LYS A 163 -4.35 -11.31 31.46
N LYS A 164 -5.25 -12.22 31.10
CA LYS A 164 -5.01 -13.68 31.23
C LYS A 164 -3.78 -14.12 30.45
N ALA A 165 -3.61 -13.65 29.22
CA ALA A 165 -2.43 -13.97 28.40
C ALA A 165 -1.13 -13.43 29.03
N LEU A 166 -1.15 -12.21 29.57
CA LEU A 166 0.00 -11.63 30.29
C LEU A 166 0.32 -12.39 31.57
N ASP A 167 -0.68 -12.81 32.34
CA ASP A 167 -0.49 -13.60 33.56
C ASP A 167 0.15 -14.95 33.24
N ILE A 168 -0.29 -15.64 32.18
CA ILE A 168 0.33 -16.89 31.70
C ILE A 168 1.77 -16.62 31.22
N PHE A 169 2.01 -15.55 30.46
CA PHE A 169 3.37 -15.16 30.03
C PHE A 169 4.31 -14.91 31.23
N LEU A 170 3.84 -14.18 32.24
CA LEU A 170 4.60 -13.90 33.47
C LEU A 170 4.84 -15.17 34.29
N LYS A 171 3.86 -16.08 34.33
CA LYS A 171 4.03 -17.40 34.95
C LYS A 171 5.09 -18.22 34.21
N ASN A 172 4.97 -18.36 32.89
CA ASN A 172 5.88 -19.17 32.08
C ASN A 172 7.30 -18.61 32.09
N THR A 173 7.49 -17.29 32.03
CA THR A 173 8.83 -16.68 32.15
C THR A 173 9.45 -16.88 33.54
N LEU A 174 8.63 -17.03 34.59
CA LEU A 174 9.11 -17.35 35.94
C LEU A 174 9.50 -18.81 36.08
N GLU A 175 8.65 -19.73 35.58
CA GLU A 175 8.89 -21.19 35.58
C GLU A 175 10.15 -21.53 34.79
N ASN A 176 10.33 -20.92 33.62
CA ASN A 176 11.52 -21.08 32.79
C ASN A 176 12.73 -20.27 33.30
N ARG A 177 12.59 -19.50 34.39
CA ARG A 177 13.63 -18.60 34.94
C ARG A 177 14.25 -17.67 33.86
N THR A 178 13.45 -17.25 32.89
CA THR A 178 13.85 -16.48 31.70
C THR A 178 13.13 -15.13 31.67
N PHE A 179 13.70 -14.15 32.37
CA PHE A 179 13.12 -12.80 32.48
C PHE A 179 13.47 -11.92 31.28
N ASP A 180 12.48 -11.49 30.52
CA ASP A 180 12.68 -10.51 29.45
C ASP A 180 13.16 -9.14 30.00
N TYR A 181 13.73 -8.30 29.12
CA TYR A 181 14.28 -7.00 29.52
C TYR A 181 13.26 -6.02 30.13
N LEU A 182 11.96 -6.17 29.84
CA LEU A 182 10.92 -5.38 30.49
C LEU A 182 10.71 -5.91 31.91
N ARG A 183 10.52 -7.22 32.10
CA ARG A 183 10.39 -7.80 33.45
C ARG A 183 11.57 -7.50 34.36
N GLN A 184 12.78 -7.50 33.79
CA GLN A 184 14.00 -7.08 34.49
C GLN A 184 13.85 -5.70 35.14
N SER A 185 13.14 -4.76 34.50
CA SER A 185 12.90 -3.42 35.07
C SER A 185 12.03 -3.46 36.34
N LEU A 186 11.08 -4.39 36.43
CA LEU A 186 10.28 -4.61 37.64
C LEU A 186 11.13 -5.24 38.77
N ILE A 187 12.00 -6.18 38.43
CA ILE A 187 12.93 -6.80 39.39
C ILE A 187 13.91 -5.75 39.91
N PHE A 188 14.45 -4.91 39.02
CA PHE A 188 15.29 -3.77 39.37
C PHE A 188 14.61 -2.84 40.37
N ASN A 189 13.31 -2.56 40.17
CA ASN A 189 12.48 -1.79 41.12
C ASN A 189 12.49 -2.40 42.53
N SER A 190 12.37 -3.72 42.63
CA SER A 190 12.47 -4.42 43.92
C SER A 190 13.88 -4.35 44.52
N ILE A 191 14.94 -4.52 43.71
CA ILE A 191 16.32 -4.52 44.19
C ILE A 191 16.65 -3.18 44.84
N TYR A 192 16.50 -2.06 44.13
CA TYR A 192 16.93 -0.77 44.70
C TYR A 192 16.07 -0.31 45.88
N LYS A 193 14.84 -0.82 46.03
CA LYS A 193 13.98 -0.52 47.18
C LYS A 193 14.29 -1.37 48.42
N ASN A 194 14.84 -2.57 48.23
CA ASN A 194 15.04 -3.55 49.30
C ASN A 194 16.51 -3.87 49.61
N THR A 195 17.46 -3.30 48.87
CA THR A 195 18.90 -3.49 49.09
C THR A 195 19.65 -2.16 49.15
N ASP A 196 20.85 -2.19 49.74
CA ASP A 196 21.76 -1.03 49.84
C ASP A 196 22.62 -0.83 48.56
N TYR A 197 22.31 -1.50 47.45
CA TYR A 197 23.17 -1.58 46.26
C TYR A 197 23.56 -0.20 45.68
N PHE A 198 22.66 0.79 45.72
CA PHE A 198 22.92 2.14 45.21
C PHE A 198 23.33 3.17 46.28
N LYS A 199 23.55 2.76 47.53
CA LYS A 199 23.82 3.69 48.64
C LYS A 199 25.09 4.52 48.48
N ASN A 200 26.06 4.03 47.70
CA ASN A 200 27.32 4.73 47.42
C ASN A 200 27.15 5.88 46.41
N ILE A 201 26.07 5.92 45.62
CA ILE A 201 25.87 6.94 44.58
C ILE A 201 25.61 8.29 45.24
N LYS A 202 26.56 9.22 45.11
CA LYS A 202 26.48 10.58 45.64
C LYS A 202 26.25 11.63 44.56
N TYR A 203 26.54 11.30 43.31
CA TYR A 203 26.39 12.23 42.18
C TYR A 203 25.59 11.58 41.07
N LEU A 204 24.65 12.33 40.49
CA LEU A 204 23.85 11.88 39.34
C LEU A 204 24.10 12.80 38.14
N ILE A 205 24.40 12.22 36.99
CA ILE A 205 24.46 12.92 35.71
C ILE A 205 23.44 12.28 34.76
N LEU A 206 22.57 13.08 34.14
CA LEU A 206 21.54 12.60 33.23
C LEU A 206 21.51 13.45 31.95
N ASP A 207 21.76 12.82 30.80
CA ASP A 207 21.59 13.44 29.48
C ASP A 207 20.22 13.11 28.88
N ASP A 208 19.62 14.09 28.19
CA ASP A 208 18.30 14.01 27.57
C ASP A 208 17.19 13.54 28.55
N GLY A 209 17.13 14.18 29.72
CA GLY A 209 16.14 13.90 30.77
C GLY A 209 14.67 14.03 30.33
N ASP A 210 14.40 14.76 29.23
CA ASP A 210 13.07 14.87 28.61
C ASP A 210 12.59 13.57 27.94
N GLU A 211 13.49 12.61 27.69
CA GLU A 211 13.20 11.38 26.94
C GLU A 211 13.22 10.12 27.84
N VAL A 212 13.22 10.28 29.18
CA VAL A 212 13.26 9.15 30.14
C VAL A 212 11.87 8.55 30.37
N THR A 213 11.83 7.26 30.64
CA THR A 213 10.59 6.55 31.01
C THR A 213 10.17 6.85 32.46
N PRO A 214 8.88 6.76 32.81
CA PRO A 214 8.42 6.93 34.19
C PRO A 214 9.15 6.04 35.19
N ILE A 215 9.38 4.76 34.87
CA ILE A 215 10.14 3.86 35.76
C ILE A 215 11.58 4.34 36.02
N CYS A 216 12.22 4.99 35.04
CA CYS A 216 13.53 5.61 35.23
C CYS A 216 13.45 6.88 36.09
N TYR A 217 12.40 7.69 35.89
CA TYR A 217 12.13 8.86 36.71
C TYR A 217 11.84 8.51 38.17
N ASP A 218 11.14 7.40 38.44
CA ASP A 218 10.87 6.91 39.79
C ASP A 218 12.16 6.47 40.50
N PHE A 219 13.08 5.82 39.78
CA PHE A 219 14.41 5.49 40.30
C PHE A 219 15.25 6.74 40.62
N ILE A 220 15.23 7.75 39.73
CA ILE A 220 15.90 9.04 40.00
C ILE A 220 15.31 9.71 41.24
N SER A 221 13.99 9.67 41.39
CA SER A 221 13.28 10.22 42.56
C SER A 221 13.65 9.49 43.85
N TYR A 222 13.86 8.16 43.79
CA TYR A 222 14.38 7.36 44.91
C TYR A 222 15.81 7.76 45.30
N LEU A 223 16.70 8.03 44.32
CA LEU A 223 18.08 8.44 44.61
C LEU A 223 18.19 9.85 45.19
N LYS A 224 17.24 10.76 44.90
CA LYS A 224 17.31 12.16 45.30
C LYS A 224 17.78 12.41 46.74
N PRO A 225 17.24 11.75 47.80
CA PRO A 225 17.58 12.07 49.18
C PRO A 225 19.05 11.84 49.56
N GLN A 226 19.78 10.99 48.82
CA GLN A 226 21.18 10.64 49.11
C GLN A 226 22.22 11.39 48.24
N LEU A 227 21.78 12.12 47.20
CA LEU A 227 22.68 12.81 46.28
C LEU A 227 23.28 14.06 46.94
N LYS A 228 24.60 14.22 46.84
CA LYS A 228 25.33 15.45 47.19
C LYS A 228 25.12 16.54 46.13
N ASP A 229 25.17 16.15 44.86
CA ASP A 229 24.95 17.04 43.72
C ASP A 229 24.39 16.25 42.52
N PHE A 230 23.83 16.95 41.55
CA PHE A 230 23.21 16.36 40.36
C PHE A 230 23.44 17.27 39.14
N TYR A 231 23.46 16.70 37.94
CA TYR A 231 23.62 17.42 36.69
C TYR A 231 22.69 16.83 35.63
N ILE A 232 21.58 17.51 35.35
CA ILE A 232 20.56 17.00 34.43
C ILE A 232 20.42 17.96 33.25
N ALA A 233 20.59 17.44 32.04
CA ALA A 233 20.32 18.17 30.80
C ALA A 233 19.01 17.69 30.18
N TYR A 234 18.13 18.63 29.83
CA TYR A 234 16.84 18.33 29.19
C TYR A 234 16.41 19.43 28.22
N ASP A 235 15.54 19.08 27.28
CA ASP A 235 14.85 20.02 26.40
C ASP A 235 13.37 20.13 26.84
N TYR A 236 12.94 21.33 27.20
CA TYR A 236 11.56 21.57 27.67
C TYR A 236 10.49 21.18 26.63
N ALA A 237 10.78 21.33 25.34
CA ALA A 237 9.89 20.92 24.25
C ALA A 237 10.28 19.53 23.68
N GLY A 238 11.01 18.74 24.46
CA GLY A 238 11.84 17.67 23.94
C GLY A 238 11.23 16.27 23.85
N ALA A 239 10.17 15.93 24.59
CA ALA A 239 9.68 14.55 24.71
C ALA A 239 9.10 13.95 23.40
N THR A 240 9.95 13.58 22.44
CA THR A 240 9.55 13.00 21.14
C THR A 240 9.14 11.53 21.27
N ARG A 241 9.63 10.88 22.34
CA ARG A 241 9.33 9.49 22.70
C ARG A 241 8.01 9.32 23.48
N LEU A 242 7.25 10.40 23.70
CA LEU A 242 5.94 10.33 24.34
C LEU A 242 5.00 9.37 23.58
N GLY A 243 4.17 8.63 24.32
CA GLY A 243 3.31 7.60 23.74
C GLY A 243 4.13 6.34 23.43
N TYR A 244 4.52 6.15 22.16
CA TYR A 244 5.19 4.94 21.68
C TYR A 244 6.47 4.53 22.43
N LEU A 245 7.27 5.44 22.98
CA LEU A 245 8.49 5.06 23.71
C LEU A 245 8.41 5.44 25.18
N SER A 246 7.19 5.70 25.66
CA SER A 246 6.85 5.93 27.06
C SER A 246 7.69 7.02 27.72
N ALA A 247 8.13 8.06 27.00
CA ALA A 247 8.78 9.19 27.67
C ALA A 247 7.78 9.94 28.56
N ASN A 248 8.24 10.31 29.75
CA ASN A 248 7.39 10.97 30.73
C ASN A 248 7.20 12.46 30.39
N LYS A 249 5.96 12.82 30.00
CA LYS A 249 5.55 14.20 29.67
C LYS A 249 5.75 15.18 30.83
N ASN A 250 5.66 14.71 32.07
CA ASN A 250 5.64 15.54 33.28
C ASN A 250 6.96 15.45 34.07
N THR A 251 8.10 15.31 33.38
CA THR A 251 9.43 15.35 34.00
C THR A 251 9.75 16.74 34.53
N ASN A 252 9.21 17.09 35.69
CA ASN A 252 9.47 18.38 36.33
C ASN A 252 10.70 18.29 37.26
N TYR A 253 11.89 18.29 36.66
CA TYR A 253 13.14 18.28 37.43
C TYR A 253 13.32 19.52 38.31
N VAL A 254 12.71 20.65 37.94
CA VAL A 254 12.74 21.89 38.74
C VAL A 254 12.00 21.68 40.06
N GLU A 255 10.83 21.05 40.02
CA GLU A 255 10.07 20.69 41.22
C GLU A 255 10.74 19.55 42.00
N LEU A 256 11.24 18.51 41.30
CA LEU A 256 11.91 17.38 41.93
C LEU A 256 13.13 17.84 42.73
N PHE A 257 13.97 18.74 42.22
CA PHE A 257 15.19 19.16 42.91
C PHE A 257 15.15 20.55 43.55
N GLY A 258 14.07 21.32 43.37
CA GLY A 258 13.91 22.66 43.94
C GLY A 258 14.91 23.70 43.39
N GLN A 259 15.49 23.47 42.20
CA GLN A 259 16.51 24.33 41.60
C GLN A 259 16.05 24.86 40.23
N LYS A 260 16.29 26.15 39.94
CA LYS A 260 16.02 26.73 38.61
C LYS A 260 16.97 26.17 37.55
N SER A 261 16.48 26.04 36.31
CA SER A 261 17.29 25.65 35.16
C SER A 261 18.19 26.79 34.66
N ILE A 262 19.39 26.43 34.22
CA ILE A 262 20.29 27.28 33.46
C ILE A 262 19.96 27.10 31.98
N LYS A 263 19.46 28.15 31.33
CA LYS A 263 19.16 28.12 29.90
C LYS A 263 20.43 28.25 29.06
N LEU A 264 20.68 27.25 28.23
CA LEU A 264 21.80 27.23 27.28
C LEU A 264 21.37 27.83 25.94
N LYS A 265 22.30 28.51 25.26
CA LYS A 265 22.02 29.17 23.98
C LYS A 265 22.01 28.14 22.84
N THR A 266 20.96 28.19 22.02
CA THR A 266 20.85 27.45 20.76
C THR A 266 21.96 27.84 19.77
N ARG A 267 22.52 26.86 19.05
CA ARG A 267 23.50 27.08 17.99
C ARG A 267 22.96 26.88 16.57
N SER A 268 21.74 26.36 16.43
CA SER A 268 21.11 26.17 15.13
C SER A 268 20.78 27.50 14.44
N LYS A 269 21.06 27.58 13.14
CA LYS A 269 20.59 28.68 12.27
C LYS A 269 19.11 28.56 11.91
N LEU A 270 18.51 27.38 12.11
CA LEU A 270 17.13 27.06 11.75
C LEU A 270 16.18 27.06 12.97
N ILE A 271 16.57 27.71 14.07
CA ILE A 271 15.73 27.77 15.28
C ILE A 271 14.40 28.49 15.01
N GLU A 272 14.39 29.57 14.23
CA GLU A 272 13.16 30.27 13.85
C GLU A 272 12.20 29.34 13.10
N ASP A 273 12.71 28.61 12.11
CA ASP A 273 11.92 27.65 11.33
C ASP A 273 11.41 26.50 12.20
N ALA A 274 12.23 26.02 13.14
CA ALA A 274 11.85 24.95 14.07
C ALA A 274 10.71 25.38 15.01
N GLU A 275 10.75 26.60 15.53
CA GLU A 275 9.68 27.16 16.38
C GLU A 275 8.42 27.51 15.56
N ILE A 276 8.58 27.98 14.32
CA ILE A 276 7.46 28.18 13.38
C ILE A 276 6.72 26.86 13.14
N LEU A 277 7.44 25.77 12.85
CA LEU A 277 6.81 24.47 12.63
C LEU A 277 6.14 23.94 13.90
N TYR A 278 6.76 24.15 15.07
CA TYR A 278 6.16 23.80 16.34
C TYR A 278 4.81 24.51 16.53
N GLN A 279 4.77 25.84 16.36
CA GLN A 279 3.56 26.65 16.48
C GLN A 279 2.50 26.32 15.41
N ASN A 280 2.92 26.07 14.16
CA ASN A 280 1.99 25.68 13.09
C ASN A 280 1.23 24.40 13.45
N VAL A 281 1.88 23.45 14.12
CA VAL A 281 1.24 22.19 14.51
C VAL A 281 0.40 22.35 15.78
N THR A 282 0.92 23.01 16.82
CA THR A 282 0.24 23.11 18.13
C THR A 282 -0.89 24.13 18.15
N GLU A 283 -0.74 25.24 17.42
CA GLU A 283 -1.67 26.38 17.42
C GLU A 283 -2.46 26.50 16.11
N GLU A 284 -2.28 25.55 15.18
CA GLU A 284 -2.88 25.55 13.83
C GLU A 284 -2.64 26.85 13.03
N LYS A 285 -1.51 27.51 13.30
CA LYS A 285 -1.05 28.67 12.55
C LYS A 285 -0.53 28.26 11.17
N ARG A 286 -0.51 29.23 10.24
CA ARG A 286 0.05 29.07 8.88
C ARG A 286 1.21 30.05 8.66
N LEU A 287 2.17 30.03 9.59
CA LEU A 287 3.40 30.83 9.46
C LEU A 287 4.34 30.16 8.45
N THR A 288 5.07 30.95 7.67
CA THR A 288 5.95 30.45 6.61
C THR A 288 7.39 30.36 7.09
N PRO A 289 7.99 29.15 7.17
CA PRO A 289 9.42 28.98 7.44
C PRO A 289 10.25 29.45 6.24
N LYS A 290 11.44 30.00 6.51
CA LYS A 290 12.30 30.66 5.51
C LYS A 290 13.15 29.68 4.69
N ASN A 291 13.62 28.59 5.29
CA ASN A 291 14.60 27.69 4.66
C ASN A 291 14.02 26.33 4.25
N ILE A 292 12.69 26.22 4.21
CA ILE A 292 11.98 25.01 3.79
C ILE A 292 11.40 25.21 2.40
N LYS A 293 11.74 24.32 1.47
CA LYS A 293 11.21 24.31 0.09
C LYS A 293 10.32 23.10 -0.10
N LYS A 294 9.16 23.30 -0.71
CA LYS A 294 8.17 22.27 -0.96
C LYS A 294 8.02 21.97 -2.44
N PHE A 295 7.97 20.68 -2.78
CA PHE A 295 7.70 20.19 -4.12
C PHE A 295 6.53 19.21 -4.10
N SER A 296 5.54 19.43 -4.97
CA SER A 296 4.40 18.53 -5.10
C SER A 296 4.47 17.77 -6.42
N LYS A 297 4.46 16.44 -6.34
CA LYS A 297 4.51 15.49 -7.45
C LYS A 297 3.19 14.74 -7.60
N LEU A 298 2.93 14.20 -8.80
CA LEU A 298 1.75 13.37 -9.01
C LEU A 298 1.87 12.04 -8.26
N THR A 299 3.00 11.36 -8.40
CA THR A 299 3.22 10.03 -7.84
C THR A 299 4.46 9.98 -6.96
N ARG A 300 4.48 9.05 -6.00
CA ARG A 300 5.68 8.76 -5.19
C ARG A 300 6.88 8.42 -6.06
N GLN A 301 6.69 7.76 -7.21
CA GLN A 301 7.79 7.40 -8.12
C GLN A 301 8.56 8.62 -8.66
N GLN A 302 7.86 9.70 -9.03
CA GLN A 302 8.51 10.94 -9.51
C GLN A 302 9.41 11.60 -8.47
N MET A 303 9.16 11.35 -7.18
CA MET A 303 10.01 11.80 -6.09
C MET A 303 11.26 10.91 -5.93
N LEU A 304 11.14 9.62 -6.26
CA LEU A 304 12.24 8.64 -6.14
C LEU A 304 13.29 8.74 -7.26
N ASP A 305 13.08 9.59 -8.26
CA ASP A 305 14.11 9.90 -9.27
C ASP A 305 15.36 10.55 -8.64
N MET A 306 15.26 11.07 -7.40
CA MET A 306 16.35 11.65 -6.61
C MET A 306 17.20 12.69 -7.36
N LYS A 307 16.60 13.37 -8.33
CA LYS A 307 17.30 14.33 -9.20
C LYS A 307 17.99 15.42 -8.38
N ASP A 308 17.29 16.00 -7.42
CA ASP A 308 17.83 17.09 -6.59
C ASP A 308 18.99 16.63 -5.70
N VAL A 309 18.95 15.39 -5.19
CA VAL A 309 20.08 14.79 -4.42
C VAL A 309 21.26 14.56 -5.35
N LYS A 310 21.02 14.01 -6.54
CA LYS A 310 22.05 13.78 -7.56
C LYS A 310 22.72 15.09 -7.98
N ASP A 311 21.94 16.15 -8.18
CA ASP A 311 22.43 17.48 -8.54
C ASP A 311 23.35 18.05 -7.44
N LEU A 312 23.01 17.89 -6.16
CA LEU A 312 23.89 18.28 -5.05
C LEU A 312 25.20 17.48 -4.98
N LEU A 313 25.13 16.16 -5.19
CA LEU A 313 26.32 15.30 -5.21
C LEU A 313 27.25 15.68 -6.37
N VAL A 314 26.68 15.97 -7.56
CA VAL A 314 27.44 16.43 -8.73
C VAL A 314 28.06 17.81 -8.49
N GLN A 315 27.41 18.68 -7.69
CA GLN A 315 27.97 19.97 -7.24
C GLN A 315 29.10 19.83 -6.19
N GLY A 316 29.45 18.60 -5.79
CA GLY A 316 30.55 18.33 -4.86
C GLY A 316 30.17 18.34 -3.38
N ILE A 317 28.87 18.35 -3.05
CA ILE A 317 28.41 18.16 -1.67
C ILE A 317 28.67 16.71 -1.27
N LYS A 318 29.23 16.50 -0.07
CA LYS A 318 29.55 15.16 0.40
C LYS A 318 28.26 14.39 0.76
N PRO A 319 28.17 13.08 0.47
CA PRO A 319 27.00 12.28 0.84
C PRO A 319 26.59 12.37 2.32
N ASN A 320 27.55 12.45 3.25
CA ASN A 320 27.26 12.58 4.69
C ASN A 320 26.68 13.93 5.10
N GLU A 321 26.74 14.94 4.23
CA GLU A 321 26.10 16.25 4.43
C GLU A 321 24.62 16.24 4.03
N ILE A 322 24.13 15.12 3.49
CA ILE A 322 22.76 14.94 3.01
C ILE A 322 22.08 13.81 3.83
N VAL A 323 20.84 14.05 4.26
CA VAL A 323 20.02 13.02 4.91
C VAL A 323 18.65 12.94 4.21
N ILE A 324 18.24 11.73 3.84
CA ILE A 324 16.90 11.44 3.32
C ILE A 324 16.04 10.92 4.47
N ILE A 325 14.90 11.56 4.70
CA ILE A 325 13.99 11.29 5.81
C ILE A 325 12.65 10.85 5.24
N THR A 326 12.17 9.68 5.66
CA THR A 326 10.91 9.10 5.18
C THR A 326 10.21 8.37 6.32
N PRO A 327 8.86 8.40 6.43
CA PRO A 327 8.15 7.65 7.45
C PRO A 327 8.24 6.14 7.21
N ILE A 328 8.37 5.73 5.94
CA ILE A 328 8.47 4.34 5.50
C ILE A 328 9.74 4.12 4.69
N ILE A 329 10.54 3.13 5.09
CA ILE A 329 11.68 2.62 4.30
C ILE A 329 11.28 1.26 3.72
N ASP A 330 10.73 1.26 2.50
CA ASP A 330 10.32 0.06 1.78
C ASP A 330 11.36 -0.41 0.75
N ASN A 331 11.14 -1.58 0.16
CA ASN A 331 12.03 -2.18 -0.83
C ASN A 331 12.13 -1.30 -2.09
N THR A 332 11.04 -0.63 -2.48
CA THR A 332 10.99 0.32 -3.59
C THR A 332 11.96 1.48 -3.40
N LEU A 333 11.93 2.15 -2.25
CA LEU A 333 12.89 3.20 -1.91
C LEU A 333 14.32 2.66 -1.87
N LYS A 334 14.54 1.50 -1.23
CA LYS A 334 15.88 0.88 -1.14
C LYS A 334 16.48 0.60 -2.52
N PHE A 335 15.68 0.01 -3.41
CA PHE A 335 16.08 -0.31 -4.77
C PHE A 335 16.36 0.97 -5.57
N SER A 336 15.42 1.92 -5.58
CA SER A 336 15.56 3.16 -6.35
C SER A 336 16.79 3.97 -5.93
N ILE A 337 17.08 4.06 -4.62
CA ILE A 337 18.29 4.72 -4.14
C ILE A 337 19.56 3.99 -4.56
N LYS A 338 19.59 2.65 -4.47
CA LYS A 338 20.74 1.86 -4.91
C LYS A 338 21.01 2.03 -6.41
N GLU A 339 19.97 1.98 -7.24
CA GLU A 339 20.10 2.15 -8.69
C GLU A 339 20.49 3.59 -9.08
N ASN A 340 19.79 4.59 -8.53
CA ASN A 340 19.97 5.99 -8.95
C ASN A 340 21.21 6.65 -8.35
N LEU A 341 21.63 6.24 -7.14
CA LEU A 341 22.68 6.90 -6.37
C LEU A 341 23.84 5.97 -5.95
N GLY A 342 23.72 4.64 -6.10
CA GLY A 342 24.71 3.67 -5.61
C GLY A 342 26.10 3.79 -6.25
N ASN A 343 26.17 4.31 -7.48
CA ASN A 343 27.45 4.60 -8.14
C ASN A 343 28.12 5.89 -7.62
N LEU A 344 27.37 6.76 -6.94
CA LEU A 344 27.83 8.05 -6.45
C LEU A 344 28.11 8.06 -4.94
N CYS A 345 27.45 7.18 -4.18
CA CYS A 345 27.53 7.15 -2.72
C CYS A 345 27.19 5.77 -2.14
N ASN A 346 27.48 5.56 -0.86
CA ASN A 346 27.09 4.37 -0.12
C ASN A 346 25.77 4.62 0.66
N PRO A 347 24.62 4.07 0.22
CA PRO A 347 23.35 4.28 0.91
C PRO A 347 23.27 3.51 2.24
N MET A 348 23.12 4.23 3.35
CA MET A 348 22.97 3.68 4.69
C MET A 348 21.52 3.81 5.18
N PHE A 349 20.78 2.70 5.16
CA PHE A 349 19.42 2.63 5.68
C PHE A 349 19.40 2.38 7.20
N LEU A 350 18.76 3.28 7.96
CA LEU A 350 18.52 3.15 9.40
C LEU A 350 17.03 2.93 9.65
N SER A 351 16.66 1.67 9.86
CA SER A 351 15.26 1.25 10.02
C SER A 351 15.01 0.69 11.43
N GLY A 352 13.75 0.60 11.86
CA GLY A 352 13.45 0.15 13.23
C GLY A 352 13.86 -1.30 13.53
N SER A 353 13.82 -2.19 12.53
CA SER A 353 14.03 -3.63 12.72
C SER A 353 14.22 -4.38 11.37
N GLU A 354 15.05 -5.41 11.33
CA GLU A 354 15.29 -6.26 10.14
C GLU A 354 15.22 -7.75 10.52
N LYS A 355 14.69 -8.63 9.65
CA LYS A 355 14.71 -10.08 9.91
C LYS A 355 16.14 -10.60 10.05
N LEU A 356 16.36 -11.53 10.98
CA LEU A 356 17.64 -12.24 11.15
C LEU A 356 18.15 -12.83 9.83
N ILE A 357 17.26 -13.47 9.09
CA ILE A 357 17.53 -14.13 7.81
C ILE A 357 17.87 -13.15 6.66
N LYS A 358 17.77 -11.83 6.84
CA LYS A 358 18.29 -10.88 5.84
C LYS A 358 19.82 -10.84 5.84
N ASN A 359 20.46 -11.27 6.92
CA ASN A 359 21.91 -11.49 6.92
C ASN A 359 22.22 -12.78 6.15
N LYS A 360 23.14 -12.68 5.18
CA LYS A 360 23.55 -13.79 4.33
C LYS A 360 24.02 -15.01 5.12
N TYR A 361 24.92 -14.82 6.09
CA TYR A 361 25.49 -15.89 6.89
C TYR A 361 24.42 -16.59 7.70
N SER A 362 23.55 -15.83 8.37
CA SER A 362 22.42 -16.38 9.13
C SER A 362 21.45 -17.18 8.27
N SER A 363 21.12 -16.68 7.07
CA SER A 363 20.21 -17.39 6.14
C SER A 363 20.75 -18.72 5.66
N VAL A 364 22.03 -18.75 5.25
CA VAL A 364 22.69 -19.96 4.75
C VAL A 364 22.87 -20.97 5.88
N SER A 365 23.28 -20.51 7.07
CA SER A 365 23.35 -21.39 8.24
C SER A 365 22.00 -22.01 8.57
N LEU A 366 20.90 -21.26 8.49
CA LEU A 366 19.56 -21.78 8.73
C LEU A 366 19.16 -22.85 7.69
N ILE A 367 19.43 -22.62 6.40
CA ILE A 367 19.17 -23.60 5.33
C ILE A 367 19.96 -24.89 5.58
N ILE A 368 21.24 -24.79 5.95
CA ILE A 368 22.08 -25.96 6.24
C ILE A 368 21.58 -26.73 7.47
N LEU A 369 21.13 -26.02 8.52
CA LEU A 369 20.54 -26.65 9.69
C LEU A 369 19.24 -27.39 9.35
N LYS A 370 18.35 -26.77 8.56
CA LYS A 370 17.13 -27.41 8.05
C LYS A 370 17.46 -28.65 7.21
N LEU A 371 18.45 -28.57 6.30
CA LEU A 371 18.89 -29.72 5.50
C LEU A 371 19.44 -30.88 6.35
N ALA A 372 20.01 -30.59 7.52
CA ALA A 372 20.52 -31.63 8.41
C ALA A 372 19.42 -32.34 9.21
N GLN A 373 18.32 -31.65 9.53
CA GLN A 373 17.25 -32.14 10.42
C GLN A 373 15.93 -32.43 9.70
N THR A 374 15.41 -31.47 8.94
CA THR A 374 14.11 -31.48 8.28
C THR A 374 14.24 -31.12 6.79
N PRO A 375 14.91 -31.96 5.97
CA PRO A 375 15.18 -31.67 4.56
C PRO A 375 13.92 -31.32 3.76
N GLU A 376 12.78 -31.92 4.09
CA GLU A 376 11.48 -31.69 3.43
C GLU A 376 10.93 -30.27 3.59
N THR A 377 11.46 -29.49 4.53
CA THR A 377 11.10 -28.08 4.72
C THR A 377 11.89 -27.13 3.83
N VAL A 378 12.94 -27.61 3.17
CA VAL A 378 13.82 -26.81 2.32
C VAL A 378 13.35 -26.87 0.88
N ASP A 379 13.11 -25.71 0.27
CA ASP A 379 12.70 -25.67 -1.13
C ASP A 379 13.86 -25.59 -2.13
N MET A 380 13.57 -25.81 -3.41
CA MET A 380 14.58 -25.74 -4.47
C MET A 380 15.23 -24.37 -4.61
N PHE A 381 14.53 -23.28 -4.28
CA PHE A 381 15.06 -21.93 -4.38
C PHE A 381 16.06 -21.64 -3.24
N GLU A 382 15.75 -22.09 -2.02
CA GLU A 382 16.65 -22.09 -0.87
C GLU A 382 17.91 -22.94 -1.13
N LEU A 383 17.75 -24.13 -1.70
CA LEU A 383 18.89 -25.00 -2.04
C LEU A 383 19.82 -24.34 -3.07
N ARG A 384 19.27 -23.64 -4.08
CA ARG A 384 20.09 -22.88 -5.04
C ARG A 384 20.85 -21.73 -4.40
N ARG A 385 20.24 -21.05 -3.43
CA ARG A 385 20.93 -20.02 -2.63
C ARG A 385 22.15 -20.62 -1.96
N LEU A 386 22.01 -21.77 -1.28
CA LEU A 386 23.12 -22.46 -0.67
C LEU A 386 24.23 -22.85 -1.67
N LEU A 387 23.86 -23.44 -2.81
CA LEU A 387 24.83 -23.86 -3.84
C LEU A 387 25.64 -22.67 -4.39
N LYS A 388 25.02 -21.51 -4.52
CA LYS A 388 25.72 -20.27 -4.87
C LYS A 388 26.76 -19.87 -3.81
N TYR A 389 26.45 -19.99 -2.53
CA TYR A 389 27.40 -19.70 -1.44
C TYR A 389 28.60 -20.66 -1.41
N LEU A 390 28.41 -21.88 -1.90
CA LEU A 390 29.51 -22.81 -2.14
C LEU A 390 30.38 -22.40 -3.35
N ASN A 391 30.07 -21.30 -4.04
CA ASN A 391 30.68 -20.86 -5.29
C ASN A 391 30.58 -21.95 -6.39
N ILE A 392 29.43 -22.61 -6.48
CA ILE A 392 29.13 -23.59 -7.53
C ILE A 392 28.03 -23.01 -8.44
N PRO A 393 28.34 -22.68 -9.71
CA PRO A 393 27.34 -22.14 -10.63
C PRO A 393 26.19 -23.12 -10.87
N ILE A 394 24.95 -22.62 -10.84
CA ILE A 394 23.73 -23.44 -10.95
C ILE A 394 23.73 -24.35 -12.17
N LYS A 395 24.30 -23.93 -13.31
CA LYS A 395 24.38 -24.75 -14.53
C LYS A 395 25.04 -26.13 -14.33
N TYR A 396 25.91 -26.28 -13.33
CA TYR A 396 26.56 -27.56 -12.99
C TYR A 396 25.78 -28.39 -11.95
N CYS A 397 24.75 -27.82 -11.32
CA CYS A 397 24.05 -28.45 -10.19
C CYS A 397 22.85 -29.31 -10.58
N GLY A 398 22.62 -29.60 -11.87
CA GLY A 398 21.41 -30.28 -12.36
C GLY A 398 21.12 -31.60 -11.65
N CYS A 399 22.13 -32.48 -11.54
CA CYS A 399 21.98 -33.79 -10.88
C CYS A 399 21.67 -33.66 -9.38
N ILE A 400 22.25 -32.65 -8.71
CA ILE A 400 22.01 -32.37 -7.29
C ILE A 400 20.54 -31.98 -7.08
N LEU A 401 20.05 -31.03 -7.90
CA LEU A 401 18.70 -30.49 -7.77
C LEU A 401 17.63 -31.54 -8.12
N GLU A 402 17.84 -32.34 -9.18
CA GLU A 402 16.90 -33.38 -9.58
C GLU A 402 16.81 -34.51 -8.55
N SER A 403 17.94 -34.93 -7.98
CA SER A 403 17.98 -35.93 -6.91
C SER A 403 17.30 -35.42 -5.65
N PHE A 404 17.55 -34.17 -5.26
CA PHE A 404 16.90 -33.57 -4.09
C PHE A 404 15.38 -33.43 -4.27
N GLU A 405 14.91 -33.04 -5.46
CA GLU A 405 13.46 -32.96 -5.75
C GLU A 405 12.75 -34.32 -5.57
N LYS A 406 13.38 -35.41 -6.01
CA LYS A 406 12.81 -36.77 -5.94
C LYS A 406 12.93 -37.41 -4.56
N GLU A 407 14.09 -37.26 -3.92
CA GLU A 407 14.44 -38.04 -2.72
C GLU A 407 14.47 -37.22 -1.43
N GLN A 408 14.42 -35.89 -1.52
CA GLN A 408 14.59 -34.95 -0.39
C GLN A 408 15.87 -35.22 0.42
N LYS A 409 16.90 -35.73 -0.25
CA LYS A 409 18.20 -36.06 0.34
C LYS A 409 19.33 -35.62 -0.59
N LEU A 410 20.43 -35.16 0.00
CA LEU A 410 21.64 -34.80 -0.73
C LEU A 410 22.64 -35.96 -0.65
N GLN A 411 23.10 -36.41 -1.81
CA GLN A 411 24.11 -37.45 -1.95
C GLN A 411 25.42 -36.85 -2.50
N LYS A 412 26.53 -37.58 -2.39
CA LYS A 412 27.80 -37.20 -3.05
C LYS A 412 27.66 -37.37 -4.56
N PHE A 413 28.05 -36.34 -5.31
CA PHE A 413 28.02 -36.32 -6.77
C PHE A 413 29.37 -35.88 -7.31
N GLU A 414 29.80 -36.51 -8.40
CA GLU A 414 30.89 -35.99 -9.24
C GLU A 414 30.31 -34.97 -10.22
N LEU A 415 30.75 -33.72 -10.08
CA LEU A 415 30.39 -32.62 -10.97
C LEU A 415 31.40 -32.53 -12.13
N GLU A 416 30.99 -31.87 -13.22
CA GLU A 416 31.79 -31.74 -14.44
C GLU A 416 33.17 -31.08 -14.22
N ILE A 417 33.34 -30.32 -13.13
CA ILE A 417 34.59 -29.67 -12.73
C ILE A 417 34.99 -30.18 -11.35
N GLU A 418 36.23 -30.69 -11.25
CA GLU A 418 36.79 -31.31 -10.04
C GLU A 418 36.75 -30.37 -8.81
N GLU A 419 37.06 -29.09 -9.00
CA GLU A 419 36.99 -28.07 -7.93
C GLU A 419 35.58 -27.98 -7.33
N TYR A 420 34.53 -28.09 -8.15
CA TYR A 420 33.15 -28.03 -7.67
C TYR A 420 32.76 -29.32 -6.96
N THR A 421 33.23 -30.48 -7.44
CA THR A 421 33.10 -31.76 -6.74
C THR A 421 33.72 -31.68 -5.35
N GLU A 422 34.94 -31.14 -5.23
CA GLU A 422 35.61 -30.99 -3.94
C GLU A 422 34.82 -30.10 -2.99
N LYS A 423 34.35 -28.93 -3.46
CA LYS A 423 33.54 -28.00 -2.66
C LYS A 423 32.22 -28.63 -2.20
N TYR A 424 31.52 -29.33 -3.09
CA TYR A 424 30.25 -29.99 -2.75
C TYR A 424 30.46 -31.18 -1.81
N CYS A 425 31.46 -32.03 -2.02
CA CYS A 425 31.79 -33.13 -1.12
C CYS A 425 32.16 -32.64 0.28
N LYS A 426 32.97 -31.56 0.40
CA LYS A 426 33.25 -30.91 1.69
C LYS A 426 31.99 -30.45 2.41
N PHE A 427 31.00 -29.94 1.66
CA PHE A 427 29.71 -29.55 2.21
C PHE A 427 28.89 -30.76 2.68
N ILE A 428 28.85 -31.85 1.92
CA ILE A 428 28.18 -33.10 2.35
C ILE A 428 28.85 -33.66 3.62
N ASP A 429 30.18 -33.66 3.69
CA ASP A 429 30.91 -34.10 4.89
C ASP A 429 30.61 -33.20 6.09
N LEU A 430 30.45 -31.89 5.88
CA LEU A 430 29.96 -30.97 6.91
C LEU A 430 28.54 -31.31 7.36
N LEU A 431 27.61 -31.60 6.45
CA LEU A 431 26.23 -31.97 6.79
C LEU A 431 26.18 -33.20 7.70
N GLU A 432 27.00 -34.22 7.43
CA GLU A 432 27.10 -35.38 8.30
C GLU A 432 27.74 -35.02 9.65
N LYS A 433 28.82 -34.22 9.65
CA LYS A 433 29.48 -33.75 10.88
C LYS A 433 28.55 -32.98 11.81
N ILE A 434 27.70 -32.10 11.27
CA ILE A 434 26.81 -31.28 12.11
C ILE A 434 25.63 -32.09 12.68
N LYS A 435 25.19 -33.18 12.03
CA LYS A 435 24.16 -34.08 12.59
C LYS A 435 24.61 -34.72 13.91
N GLU A 436 25.92 -34.95 14.06
CA GLU A 436 26.51 -35.54 15.27
C GLU A 436 26.68 -34.54 16.42
N ALA A 437 26.73 -33.23 16.13
CA ALA A 437 26.93 -32.22 17.15
C ALA A 437 25.64 -32.00 17.97
N PRO A 438 25.69 -31.96 19.32
CA PRO A 438 24.50 -31.93 20.17
C PRO A 438 23.82 -30.56 20.29
N LEU A 439 24.51 -29.47 19.94
CA LEU A 439 24.00 -28.09 20.06
C LEU A 439 24.01 -27.41 18.69
N LEU A 440 22.89 -26.79 18.32
CA LEU A 440 22.72 -25.93 17.14
C LEU A 440 23.78 -24.82 17.08
N SER A 441 24.14 -24.20 18.22
CA SER A 441 25.16 -23.15 18.29
C SER A 441 26.53 -23.65 17.82
N LYS A 442 26.90 -24.88 18.23
CA LYS A 442 28.12 -25.56 17.75
C LYS A 442 28.03 -25.92 16.27
N ARG A 443 26.87 -26.38 15.80
CA ARG A 443 26.64 -26.66 14.36
C ARG A 443 26.84 -25.40 13.53
N VAL A 444 26.31 -24.25 13.96
CA VAL A 444 26.51 -22.96 13.28
C VAL A 444 27.96 -22.51 13.28
N PHE A 445 28.70 -22.75 14.37
CA PHE A 445 30.14 -22.47 14.42
C PHE A 445 30.93 -23.33 13.42
N GLU A 446 30.59 -24.62 13.29
CA GLU A 446 31.18 -25.53 12.30
C GLU A 446 30.84 -25.11 10.86
N ILE A 447 29.59 -24.69 10.62
CA ILE A 447 29.16 -24.10 9.34
C ILE A 447 30.03 -22.88 9.01
N TYR A 448 30.25 -22.00 9.99
CA TYR A 448 31.06 -20.80 9.78
C TYR A 448 32.50 -21.13 9.37
N ASN A 449 33.15 -22.05 10.09
CA ASN A 449 34.54 -22.41 9.81
C ASN A 449 34.73 -23.14 8.47
N CYS A 450 33.73 -23.91 8.03
CA CYS A 450 33.84 -24.72 6.82
C CYS A 450 33.36 -23.98 5.55
N ILE A 451 32.30 -23.18 5.64
CA ILE A 451 31.63 -22.56 4.49
C ILE A 451 32.05 -21.10 4.30
N PHE A 452 32.23 -20.34 5.38
CA PHE A 452 32.45 -18.89 5.30
C PHE A 452 33.95 -18.53 5.31
N GLN A 453 34.37 -17.61 4.42
CA GLN A 453 35.77 -17.16 4.26
C GLN A 453 36.33 -16.42 5.49
N LYS A 454 37.67 -16.27 5.56
CA LYS A 454 38.42 -15.73 6.73
C LYS A 454 38.27 -14.23 7.06
N ASP A 455 37.72 -13.37 6.20
CA ASP A 455 37.59 -11.90 6.49
C ASP A 455 36.26 -11.28 5.99
N PRO A 456 35.12 -11.56 6.65
CA PRO A 456 33.84 -10.93 6.31
C PRO A 456 33.75 -9.46 6.78
N PRO A 457 32.90 -8.61 6.15
CA PRO A 457 32.67 -7.25 6.62
C PRO A 457 32.17 -7.22 8.06
N ASN A 458 32.76 -6.37 8.91
CA ASN A 458 32.46 -6.30 10.35
C ASN A 458 30.94 -6.17 10.66
N ARG A 459 30.18 -5.44 9.84
CA ARG A 459 28.72 -5.29 10.02
C ARG A 459 27.95 -6.62 9.92
N ASP A 460 28.32 -7.48 8.98
CA ASP A 460 27.63 -8.76 8.78
C ASP A 460 27.98 -9.74 9.88
N LEU A 461 29.22 -9.68 10.40
CA LEU A 461 29.65 -10.46 11.57
C LEU A 461 28.89 -10.10 12.83
N ILE A 462 28.66 -8.81 13.10
CA ILE A 462 27.91 -8.39 14.30
C ILE A 462 26.50 -9.00 14.29
N LYS A 463 25.83 -8.97 13.13
CA LYS A 463 24.50 -9.58 12.97
C LYS A 463 24.55 -11.10 13.10
N PHE A 464 25.58 -11.74 12.54
CA PHE A 464 25.76 -13.18 12.66
C PHE A 464 26.08 -13.63 14.09
N ASN A 465 26.88 -12.88 14.84
CA ASN A 465 27.13 -13.13 16.26
C ASN A 465 25.84 -12.99 17.09
N PHE A 466 24.98 -12.04 16.75
CA PHE A 466 23.66 -11.94 17.36
C PHE A 466 22.78 -13.16 17.04
N PHE A 467 22.82 -13.69 15.81
CA PHE A 467 22.15 -14.94 15.44
C PHE A 467 22.64 -16.13 16.29
N ILE A 468 23.95 -16.29 16.46
CA ILE A 468 24.52 -17.34 17.33
C ILE A 468 24.05 -17.16 18.78
N LYS A 469 24.11 -15.94 19.30
CA LYS A 469 23.63 -15.63 20.66
C LYS A 469 22.17 -16.05 20.84
N GLN A 470 21.30 -15.78 19.88
CA GLN A 470 19.89 -16.16 19.95
C GLN A 470 19.71 -17.68 20.02
N ILE A 471 20.46 -18.43 19.21
CA ILE A 471 20.45 -19.90 19.28
C ILE A 471 20.83 -20.37 20.68
N GLU A 472 21.91 -19.84 21.25
CA GLU A 472 22.30 -20.21 22.62
C GLU A 472 21.23 -19.86 23.66
N ASP A 473 20.55 -18.73 23.50
CA ASP A 473 19.48 -18.31 24.41
C ASP A 473 18.28 -19.29 24.35
N PHE A 474 17.94 -19.80 23.16
CA PHE A 474 16.93 -20.85 22.98
C PHE A 474 17.37 -22.21 23.53
N GLU A 475 18.62 -22.62 23.29
CA GLU A 475 19.18 -23.89 23.79
C GLU A 475 19.15 -23.95 25.32
N LYS A 476 19.47 -22.83 25.98
CA LYS A 476 19.44 -22.71 27.46
C LYS A 476 18.01 -22.80 28.03
N ALA A 477 16.99 -22.52 27.22
CA ALA A 477 15.59 -22.57 27.61
C ALA A 477 14.94 -23.95 27.38
N ASN A 478 15.70 -24.98 27.02
CA ASN A 478 15.24 -26.35 26.77
C ASN A 478 14.08 -26.46 25.75
N ILE A 479 14.09 -25.64 24.70
CA ILE A 479 13.10 -25.67 23.62
C ILE A 479 13.51 -26.70 22.55
N CYS A 480 12.52 -27.34 21.91
CA CYS A 480 12.76 -28.28 20.82
C CYS A 480 13.49 -27.60 19.65
N GLU A 481 14.50 -28.27 19.07
CA GLU A 481 15.29 -27.73 17.95
C GLU A 481 14.42 -27.28 16.76
N GLU A 482 13.34 -28.01 16.45
CA GLU A 482 12.40 -27.68 15.37
C GLU A 482 11.74 -26.31 15.59
N ASP A 483 11.26 -26.05 16.81
CA ASP A 483 10.63 -24.78 17.17
C ASP A 483 11.64 -23.62 17.13
N ILE A 484 12.90 -23.88 17.48
CA ILE A 484 13.98 -22.90 17.42
C ILE A 484 14.21 -22.46 15.97
N LEU A 485 14.31 -23.41 15.03
CA LEU A 485 14.52 -23.08 13.61
C LEU A 485 13.37 -22.27 13.01
N VAL A 486 12.12 -22.69 13.28
CA VAL A 486 10.91 -21.99 12.81
C VAL A 486 10.85 -20.57 13.40
N GLN A 487 11.22 -20.41 14.67
CA GLN A 487 11.22 -19.12 15.32
C GLN A 487 12.32 -18.21 14.78
N LEU A 488 13.55 -18.70 14.57
CA LEU A 488 14.66 -17.92 14.01
C LEU A 488 14.41 -17.43 12.58
N GLU A 489 13.74 -18.24 11.76
CA GLU A 489 13.33 -17.86 10.40
C GLU A 489 12.42 -16.62 10.39
N ASN A 490 11.53 -16.56 11.38
CA ASN A 490 10.53 -15.51 11.50
C ASN A 490 10.98 -14.36 12.41
N SER A 491 12.15 -14.47 13.04
CA SER A 491 12.63 -13.53 14.03
C SER A 491 13.16 -12.24 13.40
N ILE A 492 12.93 -11.14 14.11
CA ILE A 492 13.33 -9.79 13.72
C ILE A 492 14.37 -9.27 14.69
N ILE A 493 15.56 -8.95 14.18
CA ILE A 493 16.55 -8.18 14.92
C ILE A 493 16.00 -6.75 15.06
N SER A 494 15.63 -6.36 16.27
CA SER A 494 15.64 -4.94 16.61
C SER A 494 17.09 -4.46 16.50
N GLU A 495 17.39 -3.51 15.62
CA GLU A 495 18.77 -3.03 15.38
C GLU A 495 19.47 -2.80 16.73
N ASN A 496 20.46 -3.64 17.02
CA ASN A 496 21.10 -3.66 18.33
C ASN A 496 21.85 -2.32 18.52
N PRO A 497 21.52 -1.51 19.54
CA PRO A 497 22.15 -0.20 19.78
C PRO A 497 23.63 -0.30 20.15
N ALA A 498 24.18 -1.51 20.28
CA ALA A 498 25.58 -1.76 20.61
C ALA A 498 26.59 -1.25 19.56
N THR A 499 26.17 -0.97 18.33
CA THR A 499 27.06 -0.43 17.29
C THR A 499 27.04 1.10 17.32
N ILE A 500 28.20 1.73 17.47
CA ILE A 500 28.35 3.17 17.25
C ILE A 500 27.99 3.45 15.78
N LEU A 501 27.02 4.33 15.57
CA LEU A 501 26.68 4.79 14.22
C LEU A 501 27.83 5.64 13.70
N ASN A 502 28.73 5.05 12.91
CA ASN A 502 29.84 5.77 12.28
C ASN A 502 29.48 6.09 10.82
N ILE A 503 29.17 7.36 10.55
CA ILE A 503 28.82 7.85 9.20
C ILE A 503 30.10 8.35 8.54
N LYS A 504 30.56 7.65 7.49
CA LYS A 504 31.75 8.03 6.72
C LYS A 504 31.41 9.10 5.69
N ASP A 505 32.43 9.77 5.14
CA ASP A 505 32.29 10.84 4.14
C ASP A 505 31.42 10.46 2.93
N ASN A 506 31.50 9.20 2.48
CA ASN A 506 30.75 8.71 1.32
C ASN A 506 29.38 8.09 1.67
N ASP A 507 28.97 8.10 2.94
CA ASP A 507 27.71 7.48 3.36
C ASP A 507 26.54 8.46 3.23
N LEU A 508 25.51 8.09 2.48
CA LEU A 508 24.24 8.82 2.39
C LEU A 508 23.24 8.18 3.36
N VAL A 509 22.76 8.94 4.36
CA VAL A 509 21.85 8.38 5.38
C VAL A 509 20.39 8.43 4.92
N ILE A 510 19.69 7.30 5.05
CA ILE A 510 18.25 7.18 4.82
C ILE A 510 17.60 6.65 6.09
N ALA A 511 16.75 7.43 6.74
CA ALA A 511 16.25 7.11 8.07
C ALA A 511 14.81 7.55 8.30
N THR A 512 14.17 6.91 9.30
CA THR A 512 12.90 7.41 9.84
C THR A 512 13.12 8.66 10.71
N PRO A 513 12.12 9.54 10.83
CA PRO A 513 12.14 10.72 11.70
C PRO A 513 12.80 10.50 13.07
N GLN A 514 12.32 9.49 13.82
CA GLN A 514 12.81 9.21 15.16
C GLN A 514 14.27 8.74 15.17
N LYS A 515 14.72 7.99 14.16
CA LYS A 515 16.11 7.48 14.08
C LYS A 515 17.11 8.62 13.84
N VAL A 516 16.73 9.66 13.10
CA VAL A 516 17.55 10.87 12.92
C VAL A 516 17.72 11.60 14.26
N ILE A 517 16.63 11.74 15.02
CA ILE A 517 16.62 12.41 16.33
C ILE A 517 17.41 11.62 17.38
N ASP A 518 17.14 10.33 17.52
CA ASP A 518 17.75 9.45 18.53
C ASP A 518 19.27 9.35 18.38
N ASN A 519 19.76 9.36 17.13
CA ASN A 519 21.19 9.33 16.81
C ASN A 519 21.80 10.74 16.63
N LYS A 520 21.03 11.81 16.87
CA LYS A 520 21.46 13.22 16.72
C LYS A 520 22.16 13.50 15.36
N ILE A 521 21.69 12.87 14.27
CA ILE A 521 22.32 12.95 12.94
C ILE A 521 22.16 14.36 12.39
N ARG A 522 23.27 15.08 12.18
CA ARG A 522 23.26 16.44 11.64
C ARG A 522 23.70 16.48 10.19
N SER A 523 22.99 17.25 9.37
CA SER A 523 23.28 17.39 7.94
C SER A 523 23.10 18.83 7.47
N ASP A 524 23.75 19.17 6.36
CA ASP A 524 23.56 20.48 5.72
C ASP A 524 22.20 20.53 5.00
N TYR A 525 21.87 19.44 4.31
CA TYR A 525 20.63 19.31 3.55
C TYR A 525 19.81 18.13 4.06
N GLN A 526 18.49 18.33 4.17
CA GLN A 526 17.54 17.27 4.47
C GLN A 526 16.49 17.15 3.37
N PHE A 527 16.12 15.92 3.03
CA PHE A 527 15.08 15.60 2.05
C PHE A 527 13.96 14.82 2.74
N TRP A 528 12.84 15.49 3.04
CA TRP A 528 11.67 14.87 3.67
C TRP A 528 10.74 14.33 2.58
N LEU A 529 10.67 13.01 2.48
CA LEU A 529 9.91 12.32 1.45
C LEU A 529 8.47 12.06 1.89
N ASP A 530 7.56 12.18 0.93
CA ASP A 530 6.13 11.92 1.04
C ASP A 530 5.49 12.55 2.29
N ILE A 531 5.64 13.87 2.45
CA ILE A 531 5.05 14.64 3.56
C ILE A 531 3.51 14.61 3.56
N SER A 532 2.92 14.15 2.47
CA SER A 532 1.50 13.89 2.26
C SER A 532 1.02 12.57 2.86
N SER A 533 1.94 11.65 3.20
CA SER A 533 1.60 10.37 3.82
C SER A 533 1.20 10.55 5.29
N ASP A 534 0.10 9.90 5.68
CA ASP A 534 -0.41 9.81 7.04
C ASP A 534 0.56 9.09 8.00
N GLU A 535 1.48 8.28 7.48
CA GLU A 535 2.50 7.55 8.23
C GLU A 535 3.53 8.46 8.92
N TRP A 536 3.59 9.75 8.54
CA TRP A 536 4.29 10.77 9.33
C TRP A 536 3.62 11.02 10.69
N ILE A 537 2.30 10.87 10.74
CA ILE A 537 1.46 11.03 11.92
C ILE A 537 1.13 9.63 12.46
N LYS A 538 2.14 8.95 13.03
CA LYS A 538 1.92 7.61 13.58
C LYS A 538 0.86 7.64 14.69
N SER A 539 -0.24 6.91 14.48
CA SER A 539 -1.16 6.58 15.56
C SER A 539 -0.49 5.55 16.47
N ASP A 540 -0.37 5.89 17.75
CA ASP A 540 0.18 4.99 18.76
C ASP A 540 -0.92 4.18 19.46
N THR A 541 -1.98 3.85 18.72
CA THR A 541 -3.12 3.07 19.20
C THR A 541 -3.25 1.76 18.43
N GLY A 542 -3.70 0.74 19.14
CA GLY A 542 -4.01 -0.57 18.59
C GLY A 542 -5.23 -1.16 19.32
N PRO A 543 -5.91 -2.15 18.71
CA PRO A 543 -7.04 -2.85 19.31
C PRO A 543 -6.85 -3.36 20.75
N LEU A 544 -5.61 -3.66 21.17
CA LEU A 544 -5.28 -4.13 22.52
C LEU A 544 -4.35 -3.20 23.29
N TYR A 545 -4.07 -2.00 22.79
CA TYR A 545 -3.33 -1.00 23.56
C TYR A 545 -3.65 0.41 23.10
N ASN A 546 -3.73 1.32 24.05
CA ASN A 546 -3.71 2.74 23.78
C ASN A 546 -2.48 3.35 24.46
N ALA A 547 -1.45 3.73 23.68
CA ALA A 547 -0.20 4.21 24.25
C ALA A 547 -0.35 5.54 25.00
N TRP A 548 -1.40 6.32 24.70
CA TRP A 548 -1.71 7.57 25.38
C TRP A 548 -2.32 7.32 26.75
N VAL A 549 -3.36 6.49 26.81
CA VAL A 549 -4.06 6.17 28.08
C VAL A 549 -3.15 5.40 29.03
N MET A 550 -2.27 4.54 28.49
CA MET A 550 -1.28 3.80 29.29
C MET A 550 -0.11 4.67 29.77
N GLN A 551 -0.07 5.99 29.47
CA GLN A 551 0.91 6.86 30.10
C GLN A 551 0.64 7.00 31.60
N LYS A 552 1.69 6.99 32.43
CA LYS A 552 1.57 7.21 33.89
C LYS A 552 0.87 8.52 34.23
N CYS A 553 1.03 9.54 33.40
CA CYS A 553 0.42 10.87 33.58
C CYS A 553 -1.05 10.96 33.14
N TRP A 554 -1.66 9.89 32.59
CA TRP A 554 -3.06 9.93 32.17
C TRP A 554 -4.00 10.00 33.38
N ASN A 555 -4.90 10.98 33.38
CA ASN A 555 -5.82 11.24 34.49
C ASN A 555 -7.26 11.57 34.06
N LYS A 556 -7.59 11.47 32.76
CA LYS A 556 -8.97 11.68 32.28
C LYS A 556 -9.80 10.41 32.46
N GLU A 557 -11.07 10.57 32.82
CA GLU A 557 -12.01 9.46 33.03
C GLU A 557 -12.43 8.78 31.72
N GLU A 558 -12.33 9.47 30.58
CA GLU A 558 -12.63 8.91 29.25
C GLU A 558 -11.55 9.32 28.23
N PHE A 559 -11.37 8.49 27.20
CA PHE A 559 -10.54 8.78 26.04
C PHE A 559 -11.42 9.09 24.83
N THR A 560 -11.24 10.27 24.23
CA THR A 560 -12.00 10.71 23.06
C THR A 560 -11.14 10.73 21.80
N ALA A 561 -11.77 10.73 20.62
CA ALA A 561 -11.06 10.89 19.35
C ALA A 561 -10.28 12.23 19.28
N GLN A 562 -10.80 13.28 19.93
CA GLN A 562 -10.15 14.58 20.03
C GLN A 562 -8.84 14.49 20.83
N ASP A 563 -8.82 13.72 21.92
CA ASP A 563 -7.60 13.49 22.70
C ASP A 563 -6.50 12.84 21.86
N ASN A 564 -6.87 11.83 21.04
CA ASN A 564 -5.92 11.18 20.14
C ASN A 564 -5.31 12.17 19.15
N LEU A 565 -6.14 13.06 18.57
CA LEU A 565 -5.70 14.07 17.62
C LEU A 565 -4.77 15.09 18.28
N GLU A 566 -5.12 15.60 19.46
CA GLU A 566 -4.32 16.58 20.19
C GLU A 566 -2.96 16.01 20.60
N LEU A 567 -2.93 14.80 21.15
CA LEU A 567 -1.69 14.13 21.58
C LEU A 567 -0.80 13.75 20.39
N GLY A 568 -1.42 13.30 19.30
CA GLY A 568 -0.74 13.05 18.03
C GLY A 568 -0.08 14.32 17.47
N LYS A 569 -0.82 15.43 17.43
CA LYS A 569 -0.30 16.76 17.02
C LYS A 569 0.85 17.21 17.90
N GLU A 570 0.67 17.11 19.21
CA GLU A 570 1.68 17.46 20.21
C GLU A 570 2.99 16.69 20.01
N LYS A 571 2.91 15.37 19.80
CA LYS A 571 4.09 14.54 19.53
C LYS A 571 4.73 14.92 18.19
N LEU A 572 3.92 15.09 17.16
CA LEU A 572 4.37 15.50 15.83
C LEU A 572 5.11 16.84 15.86
N ALA A 573 4.58 17.84 16.57
CA ALA A 573 5.21 19.16 16.72
C ALA A 573 6.64 19.05 17.26
N ARG A 574 6.83 18.23 18.31
CA ARG A 574 8.14 17.99 18.94
C ARG A 574 9.10 17.28 17.96
N ILE A 575 8.60 16.30 17.21
CA ILE A 575 9.38 15.59 16.19
C ILE A 575 9.85 16.54 15.08
N LEU A 576 8.94 17.33 14.48
CA LEU A 576 9.28 18.28 13.42
C LEU A 576 10.25 19.36 13.91
N ARG A 577 10.08 19.85 15.13
CA ARG A 577 11.00 20.79 15.77
C ARG A 577 12.41 20.20 15.90
N LYS A 578 12.56 19.02 16.51
CA LYS A 578 13.88 18.38 16.67
C LYS A 578 14.53 18.02 15.33
N LEU A 579 13.75 17.57 14.34
CA LEU A 579 14.24 17.30 12.98
C LEU A 579 14.82 18.54 12.31
N THR A 580 14.11 19.66 12.42
CA THR A 580 14.54 20.94 11.86
C THR A 580 15.84 21.41 12.51
N LEU A 581 16.01 21.19 13.82
CA LEU A 581 17.25 21.49 14.54
C LEU A 581 18.43 20.58 14.14
N CYS A 582 18.18 19.42 13.53
CA CYS A 582 19.22 18.57 12.96
C CYS A 582 19.74 19.08 11.59
N ALA A 583 19.04 19.99 10.93
CA ALA A 583 19.51 20.60 9.68
C ALA A 583 20.40 21.82 9.95
N LYS A 584 21.37 22.09 9.06
CA LYS A 584 22.25 23.26 9.15
C LYS A 584 21.98 24.33 8.08
N LYS A 585 21.45 23.96 6.91
CA LYS A 585 21.19 24.89 5.79
C LYS A 585 19.74 24.84 5.30
N SER A 586 19.34 23.81 4.54
CA SER A 586 18.04 23.81 3.84
C SER A 586 17.32 22.47 3.96
N ILE A 587 16.00 22.54 4.00
CA ILE A 587 15.11 21.37 4.05
C ILE A 587 14.26 21.37 2.78
N PHE A 588 14.32 20.28 2.04
CA PHE A 588 13.50 20.04 0.86
C PHE A 588 12.44 19.00 1.20
N THR A 589 11.18 19.32 0.96
CA THR A 589 10.05 18.46 1.31
C THR A 589 9.26 18.09 0.06
N TYR A 590 8.93 16.82 -0.09
CA TYR A 590 8.25 16.29 -1.28
C TYR A 590 6.90 15.72 -0.87
N SER A 591 5.83 16.18 -1.52
CA SER A 591 4.52 15.55 -1.43
C SER A 591 4.19 14.81 -2.72
N SER A 592 3.41 13.74 -2.60
CA SER A 592 2.83 13.00 -3.70
C SER A 592 1.33 12.82 -3.46
N PHE A 593 0.52 13.01 -4.49
CA PHE A 593 -0.94 12.77 -4.38
C PHE A 593 -1.25 11.28 -4.18
N TYR A 594 -0.38 10.39 -4.67
CA TYR A 594 -0.51 8.95 -4.49
C TYR A 594 0.69 8.34 -3.77
N ASP A 595 0.41 7.36 -2.91
CA ASP A 595 1.40 6.51 -2.25
C ASP A 595 2.08 5.55 -3.23
N GLY A 596 2.99 4.71 -2.72
CA GLY A 596 3.68 3.69 -3.53
C GLY A 596 2.78 2.60 -4.12
N ASN A 597 1.55 2.45 -3.61
CA ASN A 597 0.56 1.48 -4.06
C ASN A 597 -0.44 2.08 -5.06
N GLY A 598 -0.35 3.39 -5.35
CA GLY A 598 -1.32 4.12 -6.15
C GLY A 598 -2.59 4.52 -5.41
N ALA A 599 -2.63 4.35 -4.08
CA ALA A 599 -3.70 4.88 -3.24
C ALA A 599 -3.49 6.38 -3.00
N GLU A 600 -4.57 7.14 -2.91
CA GLU A 600 -4.49 8.58 -2.65
C GLU A 600 -3.98 8.84 -1.22
N ASN A 601 -3.03 9.76 -1.10
CA ASN A 601 -2.55 10.24 0.18
C ASN A 601 -3.56 11.24 0.76
N TYR A 602 -4.01 11.02 2.00
CA TYR A 602 -5.04 11.83 2.65
C TYR A 602 -4.49 12.91 3.60
N GLY A 603 -3.22 13.28 3.41
CA GLY A 603 -2.57 14.37 4.13
C GLY A 603 -1.82 13.90 5.36
N GLY A 604 -0.53 14.23 5.39
CA GLY A 604 0.37 14.04 6.52
C GLY A 604 0.72 15.38 7.16
N ILE A 605 2.00 15.73 7.13
CA ILE A 605 2.52 16.97 7.71
C ILE A 605 2.44 18.16 6.76
N GLU A 606 2.03 17.92 5.50
CA GLU A 606 2.02 18.90 4.41
C GLU A 606 1.32 20.22 4.76
N LYS A 607 0.19 20.16 5.49
CA LYS A 607 -0.59 21.33 5.88
C LYS A 607 0.14 22.27 6.86
N PHE A 608 1.16 21.77 7.55
CA PHE A 608 1.97 22.55 8.50
C PHE A 608 3.20 23.19 7.85
N LEU A 609 3.53 22.79 6.61
CA LEU A 609 4.68 23.24 5.82
C LEU A 609 4.25 24.30 4.80
N THR A 610 3.74 25.44 5.29
CA THR A 610 3.26 26.53 4.41
C THR A 610 4.47 27.25 3.81
N VAL A 611 4.70 27.16 2.50
CA VAL A 611 5.77 27.88 1.79
C VAL A 611 5.22 29.09 1.04
N GLU A 612 6.04 30.11 0.79
CA GLU A 612 5.65 31.22 -0.09
C GLU A 612 5.40 30.66 -1.50
N GLU A 613 4.16 30.76 -1.98
CA GLU A 613 3.84 30.44 -3.37
C GLU A 613 4.41 31.52 -4.27
N ILE A 614 5.42 31.16 -5.07
CA ILE A 614 5.87 31.98 -6.18
C ILE A 614 4.75 31.93 -7.23
N LEU A 615 3.84 32.89 -7.17
CA LEU A 615 2.84 33.09 -8.21
C LEU A 615 3.56 33.53 -9.49
N SER A 616 3.86 32.57 -10.36
CA SER A 616 4.28 32.88 -11.72
C SER A 616 3.16 33.65 -12.45
N PRO A 617 3.47 34.58 -13.37
CA PRO A 617 2.45 35.28 -14.14
C PRO A 617 1.66 34.26 -14.95
N LYS A 618 0.41 34.00 -14.55
CA LYS A 618 -0.50 33.11 -15.28
C LYS A 618 -0.76 33.67 -16.68
N GLU A 619 -0.30 32.98 -17.72
CA GLU A 619 -0.84 33.21 -19.05
C GLU A 619 -2.34 32.86 -19.03
N LYS A 620 -3.20 33.84 -19.25
CA LYS A 620 -4.64 33.59 -19.34
C LYS A 620 -4.92 32.65 -20.50
N ARG A 621 -5.29 31.40 -20.15
CA ARG A 621 -5.77 30.41 -21.12
C ARG A 621 -6.97 31.00 -21.88
N LYS A 622 -6.86 31.09 -23.20
CA LYS A 622 -7.96 31.56 -24.07
C LYS A 622 -8.92 30.40 -24.35
N PHE A 623 -9.77 30.04 -23.39
CA PHE A 623 -10.93 29.19 -23.64
C PHE A 623 -12.14 30.06 -24.03
N VAL A 624 -12.75 29.77 -25.18
CA VAL A 624 -13.97 30.45 -25.63
C VAL A 624 -15.14 29.48 -25.49
N PRO A 625 -16.02 29.64 -24.49
CA PRO A 625 -17.19 28.79 -24.32
C PRO A 625 -18.19 29.03 -25.44
N ARG A 626 -18.84 27.96 -25.91
CA ARG A 626 -20.01 28.05 -26.79
C ARG A 626 -21.21 28.65 -26.06
N GLU A 627 -22.21 29.12 -26.80
CA GLU A 627 -23.42 29.73 -26.20
C GLU A 627 -24.13 28.79 -25.21
N ASP A 628 -24.22 27.49 -25.52
CA ASP A 628 -24.81 26.46 -24.66
C ASP A 628 -23.97 26.18 -23.40
N GLN A 629 -22.67 26.49 -23.42
CA GLN A 629 -21.74 26.29 -22.30
C GLN A 629 -21.60 27.51 -21.39
N LYS A 630 -21.82 28.74 -21.91
CA LYS A 630 -21.69 29.99 -21.13
C LYS A 630 -22.46 30.00 -19.80
N PRO A 631 -23.69 29.46 -19.69
CA PRO A 631 -24.41 29.41 -18.42
C PRO A 631 -23.67 28.64 -17.32
N VAL A 632 -22.92 27.59 -17.67
CA VAL A 632 -22.12 26.80 -16.71
C VAL A 632 -21.08 27.69 -16.04
N LEU A 633 -20.36 28.49 -16.82
CA LEU A 633 -19.36 29.43 -16.31
C LEU A 633 -19.97 30.63 -15.59
N LYS A 634 -21.30 30.82 -15.61
CA LYS A 634 -21.99 31.84 -14.80
C LYS A 634 -22.35 31.35 -13.40
N TYR A 635 -22.04 30.10 -13.06
CA TYR A 635 -22.25 29.57 -11.71
C TYR A 635 -21.60 30.46 -10.64
N LYS A 636 -22.31 30.62 -9.52
CA LYS A 636 -21.88 31.36 -8.32
C LYS A 636 -22.11 30.52 -7.06
N GLU A 637 -23.35 30.09 -6.83
CA GLU A 637 -23.77 29.32 -5.65
C GLU A 637 -25.02 28.47 -5.96
N GLY A 638 -25.39 27.59 -5.03
CA GLY A 638 -26.60 26.76 -5.06
C GLY A 638 -26.46 25.51 -5.94
N LYS A 639 -27.60 24.84 -6.19
CA LYS A 639 -27.67 23.64 -7.03
C LYS A 639 -27.65 24.01 -8.51
N MET A 640 -26.85 23.30 -9.31
CA MET A 640 -26.86 23.39 -10.77
C MET A 640 -26.95 21.98 -11.38
N ALA A 641 -27.87 21.80 -12.31
CA ALA A 641 -27.98 20.57 -13.09
C ALA A 641 -27.51 20.83 -14.52
N ILE A 642 -26.60 20.00 -15.03
CA ILE A 642 -26.08 20.11 -16.39
C ILE A 642 -26.48 18.83 -17.14
N SER A 643 -27.45 18.98 -18.04
CA SER A 643 -27.86 17.91 -18.97
C SER A 643 -27.16 18.12 -20.31
N ALA A 644 -26.46 17.10 -20.81
CA ALA A 644 -25.66 17.26 -22.02
C ALA A 644 -25.77 16.08 -22.97
N VAL A 645 -25.56 16.34 -24.27
CA VAL A 645 -25.49 15.32 -25.33
C VAL A 645 -24.05 14.76 -25.50
N PRO A 646 -23.87 13.62 -26.19
CA PRO A 646 -22.54 13.09 -26.48
C PRO A 646 -21.70 14.10 -27.25
N GLY A 647 -20.46 14.36 -26.81
CA GLY A 647 -19.55 15.29 -27.49
C GLY A 647 -19.81 16.78 -27.22
N ALA A 648 -20.64 17.12 -26.23
CA ALA A 648 -20.88 18.51 -25.83
C ALA A 648 -19.71 19.16 -25.06
N GLY A 649 -18.67 18.41 -24.69
CA GLY A 649 -17.53 18.93 -23.94
C GLY A 649 -17.78 19.11 -22.44
N LYS A 650 -18.56 18.20 -21.82
CA LYS A 650 -18.87 18.16 -20.37
C LYS A 650 -17.62 18.32 -19.50
N THR A 651 -16.65 17.42 -19.65
CA THR A 651 -15.42 17.43 -18.85
C THR A 651 -14.61 18.71 -19.07
N THR A 652 -14.53 19.22 -20.31
CA THR A 652 -13.84 20.48 -20.61
C THR A 652 -14.51 21.66 -19.91
N ILE A 653 -15.84 21.79 -19.96
CA ILE A 653 -16.52 22.93 -19.34
C ILE A 653 -16.47 22.87 -17.81
N LEU A 654 -16.52 21.67 -17.22
CA LEU A 654 -16.33 21.48 -15.78
C LEU A 654 -14.91 21.86 -15.34
N LEU A 655 -13.88 21.48 -16.10
CA LEU A 655 -12.49 21.89 -15.86
C LEU A 655 -12.34 23.41 -15.87
N GLU A 656 -12.90 24.08 -16.87
CA GLU A 656 -12.86 25.54 -16.98
C GLU A 656 -13.64 26.22 -15.85
N LEU A 657 -14.75 25.61 -15.39
CA LEU A 657 -15.45 26.08 -14.21
C LEU A 657 -14.59 25.97 -12.95
N ILE A 658 -13.90 24.84 -12.74
CA ILE A 658 -13.00 24.65 -11.60
C ILE A 658 -11.86 25.67 -11.64
N ILE A 659 -11.22 25.86 -12.79
CA ILE A 659 -10.16 26.87 -12.97
C ILE A 659 -10.69 28.27 -12.67
N LYS A 660 -11.88 28.63 -13.16
CA LYS A 660 -12.53 29.90 -12.85
C LYS A 660 -12.77 30.07 -11.35
N LEU A 661 -13.24 29.03 -10.65
CA LEU A 661 -13.46 29.08 -9.20
C LEU A 661 -12.15 29.31 -8.45
N LEU A 662 -11.08 28.61 -8.84
CA LEU A 662 -9.74 28.80 -8.29
C LEU A 662 -9.22 30.22 -8.52
N ASP A 663 -9.35 30.73 -9.76
CA ASP A 663 -8.95 32.10 -10.11
C ASP A 663 -9.78 33.18 -9.41
N SER A 664 -11.02 32.86 -9.01
CA SER A 664 -11.86 33.73 -8.19
C SER A 664 -11.52 33.72 -6.70
N GLY A 665 -10.51 32.94 -6.28
CA GLY A 665 -10.04 32.87 -4.89
C GLY A 665 -10.68 31.77 -4.04
N VAL A 666 -11.49 30.88 -4.63
CA VAL A 666 -11.96 29.68 -3.92
C VAL A 666 -10.76 28.78 -3.64
N LYS A 667 -10.55 28.44 -2.37
CA LYS A 667 -9.44 27.59 -1.95
C LYS A 667 -9.58 26.18 -2.58
N PRO A 668 -8.51 25.59 -3.15
CA PRO A 668 -8.58 24.26 -3.76
C PRO A 668 -9.22 23.21 -2.85
N GLU A 669 -8.84 23.20 -1.56
CA GLU A 669 -9.31 22.22 -0.57
C GLU A 669 -10.82 22.28 -0.32
N LYS A 670 -11.49 23.33 -0.80
CA LYS A 670 -12.93 23.52 -0.66
C LYS A 670 -13.76 23.05 -1.83
N ILE A 671 -13.11 22.66 -2.93
CA ILE A 671 -13.75 22.17 -4.15
C ILE A 671 -13.63 20.66 -4.19
N TYR A 672 -14.77 19.97 -4.27
CA TYR A 672 -14.86 18.52 -4.37
C TYR A 672 -15.32 18.15 -5.78
N VAL A 673 -14.53 17.35 -6.50
CA VAL A 673 -14.83 16.89 -7.86
C VAL A 673 -14.94 15.37 -7.86
N MET A 674 -16.19 14.91 -7.85
CA MET A 674 -16.55 13.51 -7.82
C MET A 674 -16.72 12.96 -9.22
N THR A 675 -16.12 11.81 -9.48
CA THR A 675 -16.24 11.10 -10.75
C THR A 675 -16.69 9.67 -10.52
N TYR A 676 -17.24 9.03 -11.56
CA TYR A 676 -17.58 7.61 -11.50
C TYR A 676 -16.34 6.71 -11.63
N MET A 677 -15.35 7.11 -12.44
CA MET A 677 -14.15 6.31 -12.75
C MET A 677 -12.87 7.01 -12.32
N GLU A 678 -11.91 6.25 -11.79
CA GLU A 678 -10.60 6.81 -11.38
C GLU A 678 -9.82 7.43 -12.54
N SER A 679 -9.99 6.94 -13.77
CA SER A 679 -9.39 7.55 -14.97
C SER A 679 -9.89 8.98 -15.20
N ALA A 680 -11.18 9.24 -14.94
CA ALA A 680 -11.74 10.58 -15.03
C ALA A 680 -11.17 11.47 -13.92
N ALA A 681 -11.14 11.00 -12.66
CA ALA A 681 -10.54 11.73 -11.55
C ALA A 681 -9.08 12.12 -11.85
N ARG A 682 -8.28 11.17 -12.36
CA ARG A 682 -6.90 11.40 -12.77
C ARG A 682 -6.78 12.44 -13.87
N ASN A 683 -7.61 12.34 -14.92
CA ASN A 683 -7.63 13.32 -16.01
C ASN A 683 -7.92 14.74 -15.51
N PHE A 684 -8.84 14.89 -14.54
CA PHE A 684 -9.10 16.16 -13.87
C PHE A 684 -7.85 16.66 -13.14
N ARG A 685 -7.21 15.83 -12.30
CA ARG A 685 -5.98 16.19 -11.55
C ARG A 685 -4.85 16.64 -12.49
N GLU A 686 -4.56 15.86 -13.52
CA GLU A 686 -3.49 16.13 -14.49
C GLU A 686 -3.74 17.40 -15.28
N ARG A 687 -4.96 17.60 -15.78
CA ARG A 687 -5.30 18.81 -16.55
C ARG A 687 -5.30 20.08 -15.70
N ILE A 688 -5.72 20.00 -14.43
CA ILE A 688 -5.65 21.13 -13.50
C ILE A 688 -4.19 21.43 -13.15
N LYS A 689 -3.37 20.40 -12.89
CA LYS A 689 -1.94 20.56 -12.62
C LYS A 689 -1.16 21.09 -13.83
N ALA A 690 -1.50 20.66 -15.04
CA ALA A 690 -0.93 21.18 -16.27
C ALA A 690 -1.37 22.64 -16.54
N ALA A 691 -2.60 23.00 -16.15
CA ALA A 691 -3.08 24.37 -16.24
C ALA A 691 -2.44 25.29 -15.18
N ASN A 692 -2.07 24.76 -14.01
CA ASN A 692 -1.39 25.48 -12.93
C ASN A 692 -0.20 24.66 -12.38
N PRO A 693 0.97 24.64 -13.08
CA PRO A 693 2.11 23.81 -12.70
C PRO A 693 2.64 24.07 -11.28
N ASP A 694 2.61 25.32 -10.84
CA ASP A 694 3.12 25.76 -9.53
C ASP A 694 2.14 25.49 -8.37
N MET A 695 0.92 24.99 -8.66
CA MET A 695 -0.09 24.72 -7.64
C MET A 695 0.34 23.56 -6.74
N ASN A 696 0.57 23.83 -5.46
CA ASN A 696 0.99 22.81 -4.50
C ASN A 696 -0.17 21.92 -4.04
N ILE A 697 -1.39 22.47 -3.99
CA ILE A 697 -2.58 21.78 -3.49
C ILE A 697 -3.65 21.77 -4.58
N LEU A 698 -4.09 20.57 -4.97
CA LEU A 698 -5.19 20.40 -5.92
C LEU A 698 -6.55 20.37 -5.21
N PRO A 699 -7.66 20.59 -5.94
CA PRO A 699 -8.99 20.26 -5.45
C PRO A 699 -9.13 18.81 -4.95
N ASN A 700 -10.15 18.53 -4.14
CA ASN A 700 -10.47 17.17 -3.72
C ASN A 700 -11.13 16.42 -4.87
N ILE A 701 -10.32 15.82 -5.74
CA ILE A 701 -10.77 15.13 -6.94
C ILE A 701 -10.65 13.63 -6.70
N SER A 702 -11.75 12.89 -6.72
CA SER A 702 -11.72 11.45 -6.47
C SER A 702 -12.91 10.75 -7.11
N THR A 703 -12.94 9.42 -7.04
CA THR A 703 -14.21 8.69 -7.19
C THR A 703 -15.07 8.85 -5.96
N ILE A 704 -16.38 8.59 -6.08
CA ILE A 704 -17.30 8.59 -4.92
C ILE A 704 -16.90 7.51 -3.90
N HIS A 705 -16.42 6.36 -4.38
CA HIS A 705 -15.85 5.31 -3.54
C HIS A 705 -14.57 5.76 -2.83
N GLY A 706 -13.68 6.47 -3.52
CA GLY A 706 -12.49 7.06 -2.92
C GLY A 706 -12.83 8.05 -1.79
N LEU A 707 -13.85 8.90 -2.01
CA LEU A 707 -14.35 9.80 -0.96
C LEU A 707 -14.95 9.03 0.22
N ALA A 708 -15.74 7.97 -0.04
CA ALA A 708 -16.29 7.14 1.03
C ALA A 708 -15.19 6.48 1.88
N LEU A 709 -14.15 5.93 1.23
CA LEU A 709 -12.99 5.37 1.92
C LEU A 709 -12.27 6.41 2.77
N ARG A 710 -12.03 7.58 2.20
CA ARG A 710 -11.41 8.72 2.89
C ARG A 710 -12.18 9.08 4.14
N ILE A 711 -13.50 9.20 4.04
CA ILE A 711 -14.39 9.52 5.16
C ILE A 711 -14.26 8.50 6.30
N LEU A 712 -14.13 7.21 5.97
CA LEU A 712 -13.95 6.14 6.95
C LEU A 712 -12.55 6.12 7.58
N LYS A 713 -11.50 6.39 6.79
CA LYS A 713 -10.10 6.31 7.26
C LYS A 713 -9.63 7.56 8.01
N GLU A 714 -10.04 8.75 7.59
CA GLU A 714 -9.64 9.99 8.26
C GLU A 714 -10.15 10.03 9.70
N ASN A 715 -9.34 10.61 10.59
CA ASN A 715 -9.68 10.85 12.00
C ASN A 715 -10.17 9.60 12.76
N ASN A 716 -9.76 8.39 12.35
CA ASN A 716 -10.23 7.11 12.89
C ASN A 716 -11.76 6.96 12.90
N ASN A 717 -12.47 7.60 11.96
CA ASN A 717 -13.93 7.58 11.95
C ASN A 717 -14.52 6.17 11.86
N CYS A 718 -13.79 5.21 11.27
CA CYS A 718 -14.17 3.81 11.20
C CYS A 718 -14.47 3.17 12.58
N GLU A 719 -13.76 3.57 13.64
CA GLU A 719 -14.01 3.05 15.00
C GLU A 719 -15.41 3.44 15.51
N LYS A 720 -15.92 4.62 15.13
CA LYS A 720 -17.26 5.12 15.54
C LYS A 720 -18.42 4.25 15.03
N ILE A 721 -18.16 3.40 14.03
CA ILE A 721 -19.14 2.47 13.46
C ILE A 721 -18.76 1.00 13.69
N GLY A 722 -17.78 0.73 14.58
CA GLY A 722 -17.36 -0.61 14.95
C GLY A 722 -16.46 -1.32 13.95
N LEU A 723 -15.80 -0.58 13.04
CA LEU A 723 -14.77 -1.12 12.15
C LEU A 723 -13.39 -0.96 12.79
N ALA A 724 -12.54 -1.98 12.67
CA ALA A 724 -11.16 -1.92 13.12
C ALA A 724 -10.35 -0.92 12.26
N PRO A 725 -9.42 -0.12 12.82
CA PRO A 725 -8.61 0.85 12.05
C PRO A 725 -7.81 0.26 10.89
N ASP A 726 -7.51 -1.04 10.94
CA ASP A 726 -6.74 -1.77 9.93
C ASP A 726 -7.60 -2.65 9.01
N PHE A 727 -8.90 -2.31 8.87
CA PHE A 727 -9.79 -2.99 7.93
C PHE A 727 -9.23 -2.97 6.49
N GLU A 728 -9.51 -4.02 5.71
CA GLU A 728 -9.16 -4.07 4.28
C GLU A 728 -10.41 -4.08 3.42
N ILE A 729 -10.28 -3.48 2.25
CA ILE A 729 -11.29 -3.59 1.20
C ILE A 729 -11.27 -5.03 0.64
N CYS A 730 -12.38 -5.75 0.77
CA CYS A 730 -12.65 -7.00 0.08
C CYS A 730 -12.90 -6.70 -1.39
N ASP A 731 -11.78 -6.73 -2.09
CA ASP A 731 -11.64 -6.51 -3.51
C ASP A 731 -12.37 -7.60 -4.33
N ASP A 732 -12.64 -7.37 -5.61
CA ASP A 732 -13.47 -8.30 -6.39
C ASP A 732 -12.88 -9.71 -6.50
N SER A 733 -11.55 -9.83 -6.52
CA SER A 733 -10.87 -11.12 -6.61
C SER A 733 -11.01 -11.92 -5.31
N LYS A 734 -10.83 -11.25 -4.16
CA LYS A 734 -10.99 -11.83 -2.84
C LYS A 734 -12.46 -12.15 -2.56
N ARG A 735 -13.36 -11.25 -2.94
CA ARG A 735 -14.82 -11.44 -2.89
C ARG A 735 -15.21 -12.70 -3.66
N LEU A 736 -14.76 -12.84 -4.92
CA LEU A 736 -15.04 -14.03 -5.73
C LEU A 736 -14.48 -15.32 -5.11
N SER A 737 -13.27 -15.28 -4.53
CA SER A 737 -12.70 -16.42 -3.82
C SER A 737 -13.59 -16.86 -2.66
N ILE A 738 -13.97 -15.91 -1.79
CA ILE A 738 -14.83 -16.19 -0.63
C ILE A 738 -16.19 -16.75 -1.09
N LEU A 739 -16.81 -16.13 -2.09
CA LEU A 739 -18.11 -16.56 -2.62
C LEU A 739 -18.03 -17.95 -3.27
N SER A 740 -16.92 -18.28 -3.95
CA SER A 740 -16.66 -19.60 -4.52
C SER A 740 -16.49 -20.67 -3.42
N ASP A 741 -15.78 -20.35 -2.34
CA ASP A 741 -15.58 -21.26 -1.21
C ASP A 741 -16.91 -21.55 -0.49
N ILE A 742 -17.74 -20.52 -0.27
CA ILE A 742 -19.09 -20.68 0.28
C ILE A 742 -19.95 -21.52 -0.68
N SER A 743 -19.91 -21.23 -1.99
CA SER A 743 -20.67 -21.97 -3.00
C SER A 743 -20.34 -23.46 -3.00
N THR A 744 -19.06 -23.79 -2.88
CA THR A 744 -18.57 -25.17 -2.80
C THR A 744 -19.07 -25.86 -1.52
N ARG A 745 -18.97 -25.18 -0.38
CA ARG A 745 -19.43 -25.69 0.93
C ARG A 745 -20.94 -25.95 0.96
N LEU A 746 -21.72 -25.03 0.37
CA LEU A 746 -23.18 -25.14 0.27
C LEU A 746 -23.65 -26.01 -0.91
N LYS A 747 -22.72 -26.62 -1.66
CA LYS A 747 -22.97 -27.50 -2.81
C LYS A 747 -23.90 -26.83 -3.85
N LEU A 748 -23.64 -25.56 -4.16
CA LEU A 748 -24.41 -24.81 -5.15
C LEU A 748 -24.05 -25.25 -6.56
N THR A 749 -25.03 -25.22 -7.47
CA THR A 749 -24.75 -25.36 -8.90
C THR A 749 -24.01 -24.12 -9.41
N LYS A 750 -23.22 -24.25 -10.48
CA LYS A 750 -22.52 -23.11 -11.10
C LYS A 750 -23.47 -21.94 -11.41
N LYS A 751 -24.66 -22.27 -11.92
CA LYS A 751 -25.69 -21.26 -12.25
C LYS A 751 -26.26 -20.57 -11.01
N ASP A 752 -26.52 -21.32 -9.94
CA ASP A 752 -27.01 -20.71 -8.70
C ASP A 752 -25.95 -19.83 -8.02
N SER A 753 -24.68 -20.26 -8.06
CA SER A 753 -23.55 -19.46 -7.58
C SER A 753 -23.46 -18.11 -8.30
N GLU A 754 -23.52 -18.09 -9.64
CA GLU A 754 -23.51 -16.85 -10.44
C GLU A 754 -24.72 -15.93 -10.16
N ILE A 755 -25.89 -16.49 -9.83
CA ILE A 755 -27.09 -15.72 -9.48
C ILE A 755 -26.95 -15.14 -8.07
N PHE A 756 -26.52 -15.95 -7.09
CA PHE A 756 -26.38 -15.53 -5.70
C PHE A 756 -25.30 -14.45 -5.55
N GLU A 757 -24.18 -14.60 -6.26
CA GLU A 757 -23.11 -13.59 -6.30
C GLU A 757 -23.62 -12.19 -6.65
N LYS A 758 -24.51 -12.09 -7.65
CA LYS A 758 -25.11 -10.81 -8.07
C LYS A 758 -26.13 -10.28 -7.07
N ALA A 759 -26.85 -11.18 -6.40
CA ALA A 759 -27.89 -10.82 -5.44
C ALA A 759 -27.34 -10.25 -4.12
N VAL A 760 -26.07 -10.52 -3.78
CA VAL A 760 -25.40 -10.00 -2.56
C VAL A 760 -25.49 -8.48 -2.46
N SER A 761 -25.20 -7.75 -3.54
CA SER A 761 -25.23 -6.29 -3.51
C SER A 761 -26.66 -5.75 -3.31
N ILE A 762 -27.66 -6.40 -3.91
CA ILE A 762 -29.07 -6.02 -3.75
C ILE A 762 -29.50 -6.10 -2.28
N ILE A 763 -29.17 -7.20 -1.61
CA ILE A 763 -29.59 -7.39 -0.21
C ILE A 763 -28.89 -6.42 0.74
N LYS A 764 -27.61 -6.08 0.50
CA LYS A 764 -26.88 -5.06 1.27
C LYS A 764 -27.57 -3.70 1.22
N PHE A 765 -27.92 -3.23 0.03
CA PHE A 765 -28.61 -1.94 -0.14
C PHE A 765 -30.06 -1.95 0.34
N SER A 766 -30.66 -3.13 0.55
CA SER A 766 -32.04 -3.27 1.03
C SER A 766 -32.19 -2.99 2.53
N LYS A 767 -31.07 -2.85 3.28
CA LYS A 767 -31.01 -2.55 4.72
C LYS A 767 -31.89 -3.46 5.59
N VAL A 768 -31.87 -4.76 5.27
CA VAL A 768 -32.69 -5.77 5.95
C VAL A 768 -32.04 -6.13 7.28
N GLU A 769 -32.67 -5.77 8.41
CA GLU A 769 -32.17 -6.13 9.73
C GLU A 769 -32.49 -7.58 10.10
N HIS A 770 -33.69 -8.04 9.72
CA HIS A 770 -34.16 -9.39 10.00
C HIS A 770 -34.82 -10.01 8.76
N PHE A 771 -34.33 -11.18 8.35
CA PHE A 771 -34.94 -11.96 7.28
C PHE A 771 -36.24 -12.60 7.77
N LYS A 772 -37.36 -12.28 7.12
CA LYS A 772 -38.65 -12.97 7.32
C LYS A 772 -38.54 -14.44 6.84
N SER A 773 -39.33 -15.34 7.40
CA SER A 773 -39.40 -16.74 6.94
C SER A 773 -39.84 -16.78 5.48
N VAL A 774 -39.08 -17.48 4.63
CA VAL A 774 -39.35 -17.61 3.18
C VAL A 774 -39.72 -19.06 2.87
N GLU A 775 -40.77 -19.27 2.08
CA GLU A 775 -41.18 -20.61 1.62
C GLU A 775 -40.33 -21.12 0.44
N ASP A 776 -39.70 -20.21 -0.31
CA ASP A 776 -38.82 -20.55 -1.45
C ASP A 776 -37.46 -21.06 -0.97
N LYS A 777 -37.21 -22.37 -1.18
CA LYS A 777 -35.95 -23.04 -0.85
C LYS A 777 -34.71 -22.41 -1.47
N LYS A 778 -34.85 -21.77 -2.64
CA LYS A 778 -33.72 -21.08 -3.30
C LYS A 778 -33.41 -19.76 -2.60
N LEU A 779 -34.42 -19.00 -2.16
CA LEU A 779 -34.22 -17.81 -1.33
C LEU A 779 -33.65 -18.16 0.04
N GLU A 780 -34.14 -19.23 0.67
CA GLU A 780 -33.60 -19.71 1.95
C GLU A 780 -32.10 -20.04 1.85
N LYS A 781 -31.69 -20.77 0.80
CA LYS A 781 -30.27 -21.03 0.52
C LYS A 781 -29.46 -19.76 0.27
N PHE A 782 -30.04 -18.77 -0.40
CA PHE A 782 -29.38 -17.48 -0.62
C PHE A 782 -29.18 -16.70 0.68
N ILE A 783 -30.16 -16.70 1.59
CA ILE A 783 -30.02 -16.08 2.92
C ILE A 783 -28.86 -16.72 3.68
N LEU A 784 -28.76 -18.05 3.68
CA LEU A 784 -27.64 -18.76 4.30
C LEU A 784 -26.30 -18.38 3.65
N PHE A 785 -26.25 -18.36 2.31
CA PHE A 785 -25.09 -17.94 1.53
C PHE A 785 -24.64 -16.52 1.88
N TYR A 786 -25.57 -15.57 1.96
CA TYR A 786 -25.28 -14.18 2.33
C TYR A 786 -24.82 -14.04 3.78
N LYS A 787 -25.47 -14.74 4.73
CA LYS A 787 -25.05 -14.74 6.15
C LYS A 787 -23.63 -15.26 6.33
N GLU A 788 -23.27 -16.33 5.63
CA GLU A 788 -21.89 -16.85 5.64
C GLU A 788 -20.90 -15.87 5.02
N TYR A 789 -21.29 -15.18 3.95
CA TYR A 789 -20.47 -14.15 3.34
C TYR A 789 -20.22 -12.97 4.29
N ASP A 790 -21.27 -12.41 4.88
CA ASP A 790 -21.20 -11.31 5.85
C ASP A 790 -20.40 -11.71 7.10
N ARG A 791 -20.57 -12.95 7.60
CA ARG A 791 -19.79 -13.50 8.71
C ARG A 791 -18.30 -13.53 8.39
N ILE A 792 -17.92 -14.08 7.23
CA ILE A 792 -16.51 -14.17 6.81
C ILE A 792 -15.90 -12.77 6.64
N LEU A 793 -16.63 -11.81 6.06
CA LEU A 793 -16.14 -10.43 5.96
C LEU A 793 -15.81 -9.86 7.34
N LYS A 794 -16.76 -9.95 8.28
CA LYS A 794 -16.60 -9.42 9.65
C LYS A 794 -15.46 -10.09 10.40
N GLU A 795 -15.39 -11.42 10.40
CA GLU A 795 -14.33 -12.19 11.09
C GLU A 795 -12.92 -11.85 10.57
N ASN A 796 -12.80 -11.52 9.28
CA ASN A 796 -11.50 -11.20 8.67
C ASN A 796 -11.21 -9.69 8.62
N GLY A 797 -12.04 -8.85 9.25
CA GLY A 797 -11.88 -7.39 9.23
C GLY A 797 -11.95 -6.81 7.81
N LEU A 798 -12.87 -7.34 6.99
CA LEU A 798 -13.04 -6.95 5.60
C LEU A 798 -14.34 -6.18 5.40
N ILE A 799 -14.32 -5.18 4.52
CA ILE A 799 -15.52 -4.53 3.98
C ILE A 799 -15.45 -4.56 2.47
N ASP A 800 -16.51 -4.89 1.75
CA ASP A 800 -16.50 -4.75 0.28
C ASP A 800 -16.85 -3.32 -0.17
N TYR A 801 -16.90 -3.10 -1.48
CA TYR A 801 -17.23 -1.78 -2.04
C TYR A 801 -18.64 -1.29 -1.66
N ASP A 802 -19.59 -2.19 -1.48
CA ASP A 802 -20.96 -1.85 -1.07
C ASP A 802 -20.98 -1.44 0.41
N ASP A 803 -20.30 -2.20 1.27
CA ASP A 803 -20.14 -1.90 2.69
C ASP A 803 -19.48 -0.54 2.91
N MET A 804 -18.48 -0.20 2.10
CA MET A 804 -17.78 1.09 2.19
C MET A 804 -18.73 2.29 2.00
N LEU A 805 -19.61 2.24 0.99
CA LEU A 805 -20.62 3.28 0.77
C LEU A 805 -21.64 3.33 1.90
N LEU A 806 -22.19 2.17 2.30
CA LEU A 806 -23.17 2.08 3.37
C LEU A 806 -22.61 2.59 4.70
N SER A 807 -21.38 2.21 5.03
CA SER A 807 -20.68 2.57 6.26
C SER A 807 -20.40 4.07 6.32
N SER A 808 -19.94 4.67 5.21
CA SER A 808 -19.67 6.12 5.16
C SER A 808 -20.94 6.96 5.33
N VAL A 809 -22.06 6.57 4.68
CA VAL A 809 -23.35 7.24 4.85
C VAL A 809 -23.90 7.05 6.26
N LYS A 810 -23.80 5.84 6.82
CA LYS A 810 -24.20 5.55 8.20
C LYS A 810 -23.44 6.44 9.19
N LEU A 811 -22.11 6.46 9.09
CA LEU A 811 -21.23 7.29 9.90
C LEU A 811 -21.66 8.76 9.90
N LEU A 812 -21.85 9.36 8.73
CA LEU A 812 -22.23 10.77 8.59
C LEU A 812 -23.63 11.07 9.16
N LYS A 813 -24.57 10.13 9.08
CA LYS A 813 -25.92 10.32 9.63
C LYS A 813 -25.96 10.19 11.15
N GLU A 814 -25.20 9.25 11.70
CA GLU A 814 -25.18 8.96 13.13
C GLU A 814 -24.26 9.92 13.90
N ASN A 815 -23.25 10.50 13.25
CA ASN A 815 -22.24 11.36 13.87
C ASN A 815 -22.24 12.77 13.27
N LYS A 816 -22.98 13.68 13.91
CA LYS A 816 -23.18 15.06 13.42
C LYS A 816 -21.89 15.89 13.38
N ASP A 817 -20.98 15.66 14.33
CA ASP A 817 -19.66 16.30 14.39
C ASP A 817 -18.82 15.97 13.13
N VAL A 818 -18.81 14.70 12.72
CA VAL A 818 -18.11 14.25 11.52
C VAL A 818 -18.72 14.86 10.27
N LEU A 819 -20.06 14.87 10.18
CA LEU A 819 -20.77 15.48 9.06
C LEU A 819 -20.47 16.97 8.92
N GLU A 820 -20.48 17.71 10.03
CA GLU A 820 -20.24 19.15 10.00
C GLU A 820 -18.79 19.47 9.61
N TYR A 821 -17.81 18.68 10.08
CA TYR A 821 -16.42 18.78 9.63
C TYR A 821 -16.28 18.68 8.10
N TYR A 822 -16.89 17.67 7.47
CA TYR A 822 -16.81 17.54 6.02
C TYR A 822 -17.61 18.61 5.27
N ARG A 823 -18.74 19.06 5.84
CA ARG A 823 -19.54 20.15 5.27
C ARG A 823 -18.82 21.51 5.32
N GLU A 824 -18.09 21.79 6.39
CA GLU A 824 -17.29 23.01 6.50
C GLU A 824 -16.15 23.04 5.49
N ASN A 825 -15.58 21.87 5.20
CA ASN A 825 -14.53 21.70 4.21
C ASN A 825 -15.08 21.62 2.77
N CYS A 826 -16.29 21.12 2.53
CA CYS A 826 -16.90 21.01 1.20
C CYS A 826 -17.76 22.22 0.87
N GLU A 827 -17.17 23.27 0.29
CA GLU A 827 -17.92 24.47 -0.11
C GLU A 827 -18.65 24.30 -1.45
N ILE A 828 -18.03 23.59 -2.41
CA ILE A 828 -18.59 23.32 -3.73
C ILE A 828 -18.34 21.86 -4.09
N LEU A 829 -19.41 21.12 -4.39
CA LEU A 829 -19.34 19.74 -4.87
C LEU A 829 -19.76 19.65 -6.34
N ILE A 830 -18.91 19.08 -7.17
CA ILE A 830 -19.10 18.87 -8.61
C ILE A 830 -19.08 17.37 -8.86
N GLU A 831 -20.12 16.83 -9.50
CA GLU A 831 -20.20 15.43 -9.92
C GLU A 831 -20.22 15.36 -11.46
N ASP A 832 -19.31 14.57 -12.03
CA ASP A 832 -19.31 14.19 -13.45
C ASP A 832 -19.90 12.78 -13.65
N GLU A 833 -20.53 12.58 -14.80
CA GLU A 833 -21.28 11.35 -15.17
C GLU A 833 -22.35 10.94 -14.13
N ALA A 834 -23.09 11.93 -13.61
CA ALA A 834 -24.10 11.79 -12.56
C ALA A 834 -25.22 10.77 -12.85
N GLN A 835 -25.41 10.36 -14.12
CA GLN A 835 -26.38 9.32 -14.49
C GLN A 835 -25.97 7.90 -14.06
N ASP A 836 -24.68 7.65 -13.78
CA ASP A 836 -24.18 6.33 -13.41
C ASP A 836 -24.13 6.13 -11.88
N SER A 837 -24.41 7.18 -11.10
CA SER A 837 -24.37 7.15 -9.64
C SER A 837 -25.55 6.41 -9.02
N SER A 838 -25.26 5.52 -8.06
CA SER A 838 -26.28 4.79 -7.30
C SER A 838 -27.01 5.68 -6.29
N SER A 839 -28.14 5.21 -5.77
CA SER A 839 -28.92 5.97 -4.78
C SER A 839 -28.11 6.31 -3.52
N ILE A 840 -27.29 5.38 -3.03
CA ILE A 840 -26.42 5.61 -1.86
C ILE A 840 -25.30 6.61 -2.16
N GLN A 841 -24.77 6.63 -3.39
CA GLN A 841 -23.76 7.58 -3.82
C GLN A 841 -24.36 8.99 -3.91
N GLN A 842 -25.57 9.11 -4.45
CA GLN A 842 -26.33 10.36 -4.49
C GLN A 842 -26.67 10.87 -3.08
N GLU A 843 -26.97 9.96 -2.15
CA GLU A 843 -27.18 10.29 -0.74
C GLU A 843 -25.89 10.82 -0.08
N LEU A 844 -24.76 10.16 -0.30
CA LEU A 844 -23.46 10.59 0.22
C LEU A 844 -23.09 12.01 -0.25
N ILE A 845 -23.15 12.29 -1.56
CA ILE A 845 -22.85 13.65 -2.09
C ILE A 845 -23.87 14.68 -1.59
N GLY A 846 -25.14 14.27 -1.43
CA GLY A 846 -26.21 15.11 -0.92
C GLY A 846 -25.96 15.56 0.53
N LEU A 847 -25.48 14.65 1.38
CA LEU A 847 -25.12 14.94 2.77
C LEU A 847 -24.02 16.01 2.86
N LEU A 848 -23.02 15.96 1.96
CA LEU A 848 -21.82 16.79 2.02
C LEU A 848 -21.99 18.19 1.42
N SER A 849 -22.74 18.32 0.32
CA SER A 849 -22.70 19.49 -0.57
C SER A 849 -23.17 20.85 -0.01
N ARG A 850 -23.68 20.95 1.23
CA ARG A 850 -24.23 22.20 1.83
C ARG A 850 -25.18 23.04 0.94
N GLY A 851 -25.77 22.45 -0.11
CA GLY A 851 -26.60 23.13 -1.10
C GLY A 851 -25.87 23.63 -2.35
N ASN A 852 -24.54 23.68 -2.37
CA ASN A 852 -23.70 24.02 -3.51
C ASN A 852 -23.28 22.76 -4.28
N LEU A 853 -24.22 22.23 -5.07
CA LEU A 853 -24.08 20.95 -5.76
C LEU A 853 -24.26 21.12 -7.27
N ILE A 854 -23.23 20.78 -8.03
CA ILE A 854 -23.25 20.75 -9.49
C ILE A 854 -23.24 19.29 -9.94
N ARG A 855 -24.28 18.84 -10.65
CA ARG A 855 -24.34 17.48 -11.21
C ARG A 855 -24.41 17.55 -12.72
N CYS A 856 -23.46 16.92 -13.39
CA CYS A 856 -23.31 16.91 -14.84
C CYS A 856 -23.40 15.49 -15.37
N GLY A 857 -24.17 15.28 -16.44
CA GLY A 857 -24.34 13.96 -17.01
C GLY A 857 -25.09 13.94 -18.33
N ASP A 858 -25.04 12.78 -18.99
CA ASP A 858 -25.83 12.47 -20.17
C ASP A 858 -26.77 11.29 -19.84
N ILE A 859 -28.02 11.61 -19.52
CA ILE A 859 -29.04 10.60 -19.18
C ILE A 859 -29.23 9.57 -20.29
N ASN A 860 -29.06 9.98 -21.56
CA ASN A 860 -29.22 9.09 -22.70
C ASN A 860 -28.06 8.09 -22.84
N GLN A 861 -26.99 8.22 -22.03
CA GLN A 861 -25.88 7.27 -21.90
C GLN A 861 -25.93 6.43 -20.62
N ALA A 862 -27.05 6.41 -19.89
CA ALA A 862 -27.23 5.56 -18.71
C ALA A 862 -27.47 4.09 -19.11
N ILE A 863 -26.39 3.34 -19.35
CA ILE A 863 -26.43 2.00 -19.97
C ILE A 863 -26.09 0.86 -19.01
N THR A 864 -26.06 1.13 -17.70
CA THR A 864 -25.62 0.17 -16.67
C THR A 864 -26.70 -0.13 -15.63
N ALA A 865 -27.87 0.49 -15.72
CA ALA A 865 -28.90 0.47 -14.68
C ALA A 865 -29.53 -0.92 -14.45
N THR A 866 -29.59 -1.80 -15.47
CA THR A 866 -30.23 -3.12 -15.31
C THR A 866 -29.34 -4.18 -14.66
N PHE A 867 -28.03 -3.94 -14.60
CA PHE A 867 -27.04 -4.89 -14.03
C PHE A 867 -26.07 -4.25 -13.03
N SER A 868 -26.26 -2.97 -12.70
CA SER A 868 -25.61 -2.26 -11.60
C SER A 868 -26.65 -1.56 -10.73
N ASN A 869 -26.22 -0.86 -9.68
CA ASN A 869 -27.11 -0.13 -8.77
C ASN A 869 -27.30 1.35 -9.16
N ALA A 870 -27.01 1.74 -10.41
CA ALA A 870 -27.15 3.12 -10.88
C ALA A 870 -28.62 3.61 -10.78
N ASP A 871 -28.81 4.84 -10.26
CA ASP A 871 -30.13 5.46 -10.06
C ASP A 871 -30.33 6.65 -11.02
N VAL A 872 -30.69 6.31 -12.25
CA VAL A 872 -30.95 7.28 -13.33
C VAL A 872 -32.13 8.20 -13.02
N GLU A 873 -33.16 7.66 -12.36
CA GLU A 873 -34.35 8.42 -11.97
C GLU A 873 -34.02 9.47 -10.91
N GLY A 874 -33.13 9.16 -9.97
CA GLY A 874 -32.58 10.13 -9.02
C GLY A 874 -31.93 11.34 -9.71
N PHE A 875 -31.15 11.12 -10.77
CA PHE A 875 -30.56 12.22 -11.54
C PHE A 875 -31.60 12.98 -12.39
N ARG A 876 -32.56 12.28 -13.02
CA ARG A 876 -33.69 12.93 -13.72
C ARG A 876 -34.47 13.85 -12.78
N LYS A 877 -34.79 13.38 -11.57
CA LYS A 877 -35.46 14.16 -10.53
C LYS A 877 -34.64 15.38 -10.13
N PHE A 878 -33.33 15.23 -9.94
CA PHE A 878 -32.43 16.35 -9.64
C PHE A 878 -32.47 17.43 -10.72
N ILE A 879 -32.48 17.04 -12.00
CA ILE A 879 -32.58 17.98 -13.13
C ILE A 879 -33.92 18.72 -13.12
N THR A 880 -35.03 18.03 -12.85
CA THR A 880 -36.37 18.65 -12.85
C THR A 880 -36.60 19.57 -11.65
N GLU A 881 -36.02 19.26 -10.48
CA GLU A 881 -36.20 20.04 -9.25
C GLU A 881 -35.24 21.23 -9.13
N THR A 882 -34.13 21.23 -9.89
CA THR A 882 -33.12 22.27 -9.82
C THR A 882 -33.48 23.47 -10.70
N ARG A 883 -33.60 24.66 -10.09
CA ARG A 883 -33.92 25.91 -10.81
C ARG A 883 -32.86 26.29 -11.86
N ASN A 884 -31.58 26.08 -11.54
CA ASN A 884 -30.46 26.36 -12.44
C ASN A 884 -30.14 25.10 -13.28
N ASN A 885 -31.03 24.78 -14.21
CA ASN A 885 -30.86 23.67 -15.14
C ASN A 885 -30.29 24.18 -16.48
N VAL A 886 -29.09 23.72 -16.83
CA VAL A 886 -28.38 24.06 -18.06
C VAL A 886 -28.46 22.87 -19.02
N SER A 887 -28.91 23.12 -20.25
CA SER A 887 -28.94 22.12 -21.31
C SER A 887 -27.85 22.39 -22.35
N MET A 888 -26.96 21.43 -22.54
CA MET A 888 -25.87 21.45 -23.52
C MET A 888 -26.20 20.49 -24.66
N ASP A 889 -26.91 21.00 -25.66
CA ASP A 889 -27.46 20.22 -26.78
C ASP A 889 -26.57 20.24 -28.03
N CYS A 890 -25.50 21.05 -28.05
CA CYS A 890 -24.60 21.17 -29.19
C CYS A 890 -23.45 20.16 -29.12
N SER A 891 -23.25 19.38 -30.18
CA SER A 891 -22.18 18.37 -30.30
C SER A 891 -21.29 18.65 -31.50
N GLN A 892 -19.97 18.47 -31.30
CA GLN A 892 -18.96 18.57 -32.35
C GLN A 892 -18.44 17.21 -32.82
N ARG A 893 -18.99 16.10 -32.30
CA ARG A 893 -18.43 14.76 -32.49
C ARG A 893 -18.80 14.13 -33.83
N CYS A 894 -20.09 14.01 -34.11
CA CYS A 894 -20.62 13.19 -35.20
C CYS A 894 -20.92 14.02 -36.46
N CYS A 895 -20.83 13.40 -37.63
CA CYS A 895 -21.32 13.95 -38.89
C CYS A 895 -22.85 14.00 -38.94
N GLU A 896 -23.39 14.69 -39.95
CA GLU A 896 -24.81 15.00 -40.09
C GLU A 896 -25.74 13.78 -40.02
N GLU A 897 -25.53 12.79 -40.87
CA GLU A 897 -26.40 11.61 -40.90
C GLU A 897 -26.35 10.81 -39.57
N VAL A 898 -25.19 10.76 -38.90
CA VAL A 898 -25.02 10.01 -37.65
C VAL A 898 -25.75 10.67 -36.48
N TRP A 899 -25.62 11.98 -36.28
CA TRP A 899 -26.38 12.63 -35.20
C TRP A 899 -27.88 12.73 -35.52
N LYS A 900 -28.27 12.82 -36.81
CA LYS A 900 -29.67 12.71 -37.21
C LYS A 900 -30.24 11.33 -36.87
N LEU A 901 -29.49 10.26 -37.14
CA LEU A 901 -29.89 8.90 -36.76
C LEU A 901 -30.08 8.76 -35.26
N ALA A 902 -29.14 9.26 -34.46
CA ALA A 902 -29.25 9.25 -33.02
C ALA A 902 -30.51 10.01 -32.53
N ASN A 903 -30.81 11.18 -33.11
CA ASN A 903 -32.03 11.93 -32.82
C ASN A 903 -33.31 11.19 -33.27
N SER A 904 -33.28 10.52 -34.42
CA SER A 904 -34.41 9.72 -34.92
C SER A 904 -34.70 8.53 -34.03
N LEU A 905 -33.67 7.87 -33.46
CA LEU A 905 -33.83 6.82 -32.46
C LEU A 905 -34.56 7.34 -31.21
N VAL A 906 -34.19 8.52 -30.72
CA VAL A 906 -34.87 9.17 -29.58
C VAL A 906 -36.33 9.48 -29.90
N LYS A 907 -36.63 10.07 -31.07
CA LYS A 907 -38.00 10.38 -31.50
C LYS A 907 -38.85 9.12 -31.68
N ASN A 908 -38.28 8.07 -32.27
CA ASN A 908 -38.98 6.82 -32.49
C ASN A 908 -39.40 6.18 -31.16
N ALA A 909 -38.49 6.16 -30.17
CA ALA A 909 -38.80 5.65 -28.84
C ALA A 909 -39.88 6.50 -28.12
N GLU A 910 -39.87 7.84 -28.28
CA GLU A 910 -40.88 8.73 -27.69
C GLU A 910 -42.31 8.45 -28.22
N ASN A 911 -42.41 7.99 -29.47
CA ASN A 911 -43.68 7.68 -30.14
C ASN A 911 -44.24 6.29 -29.79
N LYS A 912 -43.46 5.42 -29.12
CA LYS A 912 -43.90 4.08 -28.72
C LYS A 912 -44.24 4.06 -27.24
N GLU A 913 -45.39 3.48 -26.90
CA GLU A 913 -45.89 3.42 -25.52
C GLU A 913 -44.89 2.76 -24.55
N PHE A 914 -44.29 1.65 -24.98
CA PHE A 914 -43.37 0.87 -24.16
C PHE A 914 -41.96 1.46 -24.02
N SER A 915 -41.55 2.43 -24.86
CA SER A 915 -40.22 3.04 -24.81
C SER A 915 -40.20 4.56 -24.64
N LYS A 916 -41.35 5.17 -24.36
CA LYS A 916 -41.49 6.62 -24.11
C LYS A 916 -40.59 7.16 -22.99
N GLY A 917 -40.22 6.31 -22.03
CA GLY A 917 -39.35 6.64 -20.90
C GLY A 917 -37.85 6.39 -21.14
N ALA A 918 -37.46 5.83 -22.28
CA ALA A 918 -36.10 5.39 -22.55
C ALA A 918 -35.08 6.54 -22.53
N PHE A 919 -35.47 7.71 -23.04
CA PHE A 919 -34.59 8.86 -23.21
C PHE A 919 -35.08 10.09 -22.44
N TYR A 920 -34.13 10.92 -22.02
CA TYR A 920 -34.39 12.31 -21.65
C TYR A 920 -34.49 13.15 -22.92
N LYS A 921 -35.47 14.05 -22.97
CA LYS A 921 -35.81 14.83 -24.17
C LYS A 921 -34.80 15.94 -24.45
N ILE A 922 -33.68 15.55 -25.05
CA ILE A 922 -32.60 16.43 -25.52
C ILE A 922 -32.11 15.91 -26.89
N PHE A 923 -31.98 16.81 -27.87
CA PHE A 923 -31.62 16.46 -29.24
C PHE A 923 -30.27 17.08 -29.61
N MET A 924 -29.41 16.30 -30.26
CA MET A 924 -28.11 16.80 -30.74
C MET A 924 -28.29 17.86 -31.81
N LYS A 925 -27.57 18.97 -31.66
CA LYS A 925 -27.40 20.03 -32.66
C LYS A 925 -25.93 20.14 -33.09
N PRO A 926 -25.64 20.43 -34.37
CA PRO A 926 -24.28 20.64 -34.83
C PRO A 926 -23.70 21.96 -34.31
N THR A 927 -22.38 22.02 -34.19
CA THR A 927 -21.62 23.23 -33.81
C THR A 927 -21.01 23.97 -35.01
N GLY A 928 -21.07 23.37 -36.20
CA GLY A 928 -20.38 23.85 -37.41
C GLY A 928 -18.98 23.27 -37.60
N SER A 929 -18.35 22.75 -36.55
CA SER A 929 -17.06 22.05 -36.59
C SER A 929 -17.18 20.53 -36.74
N ASN A 930 -18.39 20.04 -37.03
CA ASN A 930 -18.68 18.61 -37.18
C ASN A 930 -18.01 18.04 -38.44
N PRO A 931 -17.60 16.75 -38.44
CA PRO A 931 -17.06 16.11 -39.63
C PRO A 931 -18.09 16.12 -40.78
N VAL A 932 -17.62 16.41 -42.00
CA VAL A 932 -18.42 16.33 -43.23
C VAL A 932 -18.07 15.04 -43.96
N GLU A 933 -19.06 14.19 -44.18
CA GLU A 933 -18.91 12.90 -44.87
C GLU A 933 -20.18 12.60 -45.67
N LYS A 934 -20.03 12.06 -46.88
CA LYS A 934 -21.16 11.65 -47.73
C LYS A 934 -21.45 10.17 -47.55
N ASN A 935 -22.74 9.78 -47.52
CA ASN A 935 -23.17 8.39 -47.31
C ASN A 935 -22.53 7.80 -46.04
N ALA A 936 -22.67 8.54 -44.95
CA ALA A 936 -22.07 8.19 -43.67
C ALA A 936 -22.73 6.96 -43.03
N LEU A 937 -24.00 6.70 -43.34
CA LEU A 937 -24.75 5.53 -42.87
C LEU A 937 -24.80 4.43 -43.93
N MET A 938 -24.27 3.24 -43.61
CA MET A 938 -24.36 2.07 -44.49
C MET A 938 -24.96 0.87 -43.76
N THR A 939 -25.97 0.27 -44.37
CA THR A 939 -26.63 -0.95 -43.89
C THR A 939 -26.26 -2.11 -44.81
N PHE A 940 -26.03 -3.31 -44.26
CA PHE A 940 -25.79 -4.52 -45.04
C PHE A 940 -26.47 -5.73 -44.43
N VAL A 941 -27.32 -6.40 -45.21
CA VAL A 941 -28.01 -7.62 -44.81
C VAL A 941 -27.43 -8.77 -45.62
N ALA A 942 -26.60 -9.59 -44.97
CA ALA A 942 -25.93 -10.74 -45.57
C ALA A 942 -26.84 -11.98 -45.58
N GLU A 943 -26.62 -12.91 -46.51
CA GLU A 943 -27.32 -14.21 -46.51
C GLU A 943 -26.81 -15.13 -45.38
N ASP A 944 -25.53 -15.03 -45.01
CA ASP A 944 -24.90 -15.86 -43.99
C ASP A 944 -23.81 -15.10 -43.21
N ASP A 945 -23.37 -15.67 -42.09
CA ASP A 945 -22.37 -15.10 -41.18
C ASP A 945 -21.01 -14.88 -41.89
N PHE A 946 -20.68 -15.69 -42.90
CA PHE A 946 -19.40 -15.59 -43.62
C PHE A 946 -19.39 -14.39 -44.56
N LYS A 947 -20.48 -14.16 -45.30
CA LYS A 947 -20.68 -12.98 -46.15
C LYS A 947 -20.69 -11.70 -45.32
N GLU A 948 -21.29 -11.70 -44.13
CA GLU A 948 -21.24 -10.56 -43.22
C GLU A 948 -19.80 -10.24 -42.79
N ARG A 949 -19.08 -11.24 -42.27
CA ARG A 949 -17.66 -11.08 -41.87
C ARG A 949 -16.80 -10.59 -43.03
N SER A 950 -16.97 -11.17 -44.21
CA SER A 950 -16.24 -10.77 -45.42
C SER A 950 -16.53 -9.32 -45.82
N PHE A 951 -17.78 -8.87 -45.71
CA PHE A 951 -18.16 -7.48 -45.95
C PHE A 951 -17.48 -6.53 -44.97
N VAL A 952 -17.55 -6.81 -43.67
CA VAL A 952 -16.92 -5.99 -42.62
C VAL A 952 -15.42 -5.91 -42.84
N LEU A 953 -14.73 -7.04 -43.06
CA LEU A 953 -13.29 -7.07 -43.33
C LEU A 953 -12.93 -6.28 -44.60
N LYS A 954 -13.68 -6.44 -45.68
CA LYS A 954 -13.48 -5.68 -46.91
C LYS A 954 -13.59 -4.18 -46.65
N LYS A 955 -14.60 -3.75 -45.90
CA LYS A 955 -14.79 -2.32 -45.57
C LYS A 955 -13.72 -1.77 -44.64
N ILE A 956 -13.25 -2.54 -43.65
CA ILE A 956 -12.11 -2.16 -42.83
C ILE A 956 -10.86 -1.95 -43.70
N LYS A 957 -10.58 -2.89 -44.61
CA LYS A 957 -9.45 -2.78 -45.56
C LYS A 957 -9.61 -1.58 -46.50
N ASP A 958 -10.80 -1.33 -47.04
CA ASP A 958 -11.09 -0.17 -47.88
C ASP A 958 -10.84 1.16 -47.14
N VAL A 959 -11.22 1.24 -45.86
CA VAL A 959 -11.03 2.43 -45.01
C VAL A 959 -9.54 2.66 -44.73
N LEU A 960 -8.83 1.62 -44.31
CA LEU A 960 -7.39 1.72 -44.00
C LEU A 960 -6.54 1.97 -45.25
N ALA A 961 -6.95 1.45 -46.41
CA ALA A 961 -6.28 1.73 -47.68
C ALA A 961 -6.42 3.20 -48.11
N LYS A 962 -7.58 3.82 -47.83
CA LYS A 962 -7.81 5.25 -48.13
C LYS A 962 -7.13 6.18 -47.13
N ASN A 963 -7.16 5.83 -45.85
CA ASN A 963 -6.50 6.58 -44.80
C ASN A 963 -5.97 5.61 -43.73
N PRO A 964 -4.66 5.27 -43.79
CA PRO A 964 -4.02 4.37 -42.84
C PRO A 964 -4.10 4.82 -41.39
N LYS A 965 -4.35 6.11 -41.14
CA LYS A 965 -4.48 6.70 -39.80
C LYS A 965 -5.92 6.71 -39.26
N SER A 966 -6.88 6.12 -39.97
CA SER A 966 -8.27 6.10 -39.50
C SER A 966 -8.40 5.26 -38.23
N THR A 967 -9.13 5.77 -37.23
CA THR A 967 -9.49 4.96 -36.05
C THR A 967 -10.76 4.15 -36.34
N ILE A 968 -10.71 2.84 -36.07
CA ILE A 968 -11.79 1.89 -36.39
C ILE A 968 -12.24 1.17 -35.12
N GLY A 969 -13.55 1.22 -34.83
CA GLY A 969 -14.19 0.47 -33.76
C GLY A 969 -15.15 -0.60 -34.28
N VAL A 970 -15.02 -1.84 -33.82
CA VAL A 970 -15.98 -2.94 -34.03
C VAL A 970 -16.66 -3.20 -32.71
N LEU A 971 -17.93 -2.79 -32.59
CA LEU A 971 -18.67 -2.79 -31.34
C LEU A 971 -19.72 -3.89 -31.31
N LEU A 972 -19.62 -4.76 -30.31
CA LEU A 972 -20.41 -6.00 -30.20
C LEU A 972 -21.22 -6.03 -28.90
N ARG A 973 -22.24 -6.90 -28.79
CA ARG A 973 -23.04 -6.96 -27.56
C ARG A 973 -22.34 -7.70 -26.42
N ASN A 974 -21.62 -8.77 -26.74
CA ASN A 974 -21.11 -9.74 -25.76
C ASN A 974 -19.60 -10.02 -25.94
N ASN A 975 -18.91 -10.35 -24.84
CA ASN A 975 -17.47 -10.64 -24.83
C ASN A 975 -17.08 -11.84 -25.70
N PHE A 976 -17.94 -12.86 -25.83
CA PHE A 976 -17.64 -14.00 -26.70
C PHE A 976 -17.56 -13.58 -28.17
N GLN A 977 -18.41 -12.63 -28.60
CA GLN A 977 -18.37 -12.09 -29.95
C GLN A 977 -17.07 -11.31 -30.16
N VAL A 978 -16.62 -10.52 -29.17
CA VAL A 978 -15.33 -9.82 -29.22
C VAL A 978 -14.21 -10.81 -29.51
N LYS A 979 -14.13 -11.91 -28.75
CA LYS A 979 -13.13 -12.97 -28.99
C LYS A 979 -13.22 -13.55 -30.40
N THR A 980 -14.43 -13.84 -30.89
CA THR A 980 -14.63 -14.37 -32.25
C THR A 980 -14.19 -13.38 -33.33
N TRP A 981 -14.60 -12.11 -33.23
CA TRP A 981 -14.27 -11.08 -34.22
C TRP A 981 -12.80 -10.69 -34.20
N THR A 982 -12.16 -10.65 -33.02
CA THR A 982 -10.71 -10.48 -32.90
C THR A 982 -9.96 -11.51 -33.73
N GLY A 983 -10.26 -12.80 -33.55
CA GLY A 983 -9.62 -13.86 -34.34
C GLY A 983 -9.91 -13.75 -35.84
N VAL A 984 -11.13 -13.38 -36.25
CA VAL A 984 -11.48 -13.15 -37.66
C VAL A 984 -10.65 -12.02 -38.28
N ILE A 985 -10.42 -10.94 -37.55
CA ILE A 985 -9.67 -9.77 -38.04
C ILE A 985 -8.18 -10.07 -38.07
N GLU A 986 -7.62 -10.70 -37.04
CA GLU A 986 -6.20 -11.08 -36.97
C GLU A 986 -5.80 -12.07 -38.07
N ASN A 987 -6.63 -13.10 -38.29
CA ASN A 987 -6.43 -14.07 -39.38
C ASN A 987 -6.47 -13.44 -40.78
N SER A 988 -6.99 -12.21 -40.91
CA SER A 988 -7.03 -11.47 -42.18
C SER A 988 -5.80 -10.59 -42.43
N GLY A 989 -4.81 -10.62 -41.52
CA GLY A 989 -3.57 -9.83 -41.56
C GLY A 989 -3.67 -8.43 -40.94
N LEU A 990 -4.77 -8.11 -40.25
CA LEU A 990 -4.99 -6.82 -39.61
C LEU A 990 -4.67 -6.89 -38.12
N LYS A 991 -4.02 -5.85 -37.58
CA LYS A 991 -3.72 -5.75 -36.15
C LYS A 991 -4.97 -5.34 -35.38
N THR A 992 -5.29 -6.08 -34.31
CA THR A 992 -6.38 -5.71 -33.40
C THR A 992 -5.86 -5.17 -32.08
N VAL A 993 -6.71 -4.39 -31.41
CA VAL A 993 -6.54 -4.02 -30.01
C VAL A 993 -7.83 -4.39 -29.29
N THR A 994 -7.71 -5.13 -28.20
CA THR A 994 -8.84 -5.41 -27.30
C THR A 994 -8.62 -4.65 -26.00
N ARG A 995 -9.66 -3.97 -25.49
CA ARG A 995 -9.65 -3.34 -24.15
C ARG A 995 -9.89 -4.38 -23.05
N SER A 996 -9.24 -5.53 -23.13
CA SER A 996 -9.16 -6.44 -21.97
C SER A 996 -7.96 -6.03 -21.15
N GLU A 997 -8.17 -5.80 -19.85
CA GLU A 997 -7.10 -5.43 -18.92
C GLU A 997 -6.43 -6.68 -18.32
N CYS A 998 -6.33 -7.77 -19.09
CA CYS A 998 -5.64 -8.96 -18.61
C CYS A 998 -4.14 -8.66 -18.47
N LEU A 999 -3.60 -9.00 -17.30
CA LEU A 999 -2.17 -8.90 -16.99
C LEU A 999 -1.30 -9.61 -18.03
N GLU A 1000 -1.76 -10.74 -18.54
CA GLU A 1000 -1.09 -11.52 -19.58
C GLU A 1000 -0.88 -10.74 -20.89
N GLN A 1001 -1.61 -9.65 -21.13
CA GLN A 1001 -1.44 -8.82 -22.33
C GLN A 1001 -0.39 -7.71 -22.16
N LYS A 1002 0.12 -7.49 -20.94
CA LYS A 1002 1.09 -6.44 -20.65
C LYS A 1002 2.53 -6.95 -20.88
N PRO A 1003 3.33 -6.32 -21.78
CA PRO A 1003 4.68 -6.79 -22.10
C PRO A 1003 5.58 -6.92 -20.87
N PHE A 1004 5.62 -5.90 -19.99
CA PHE A 1004 6.45 -5.94 -18.77
C PHE A 1004 6.10 -7.13 -17.86
N PHE A 1005 4.80 -7.44 -17.71
CA PHE A 1005 4.35 -8.56 -16.89
C PHE A 1005 4.71 -9.89 -17.54
N ARG A 1006 4.45 -10.05 -18.85
CA ARG A 1006 4.85 -11.26 -19.61
C ARG A 1006 6.34 -11.51 -19.51
N THR A 1007 7.16 -10.47 -19.59
CA THR A 1007 8.62 -10.57 -19.45
C THR A 1007 9.02 -11.04 -18.05
N ILE A 1008 8.50 -10.40 -16.99
CA ILE A 1008 8.76 -10.80 -15.61
C ILE A 1008 8.34 -12.26 -15.40
N PHE A 1009 7.11 -12.60 -15.80
CA PHE A 1009 6.57 -13.94 -15.67
C PHE A 1009 7.38 -14.99 -16.44
N ALA A 1010 7.82 -14.67 -17.66
CA ALA A 1010 8.62 -15.58 -18.49
C ALA A 1010 9.98 -15.87 -17.85
N ILE A 1011 10.68 -14.84 -17.35
CA ILE A 1011 11.96 -15.01 -16.65
C ILE A 1011 11.76 -15.78 -15.33
N MET A 1012 10.69 -15.50 -14.57
CA MET A 1012 10.39 -16.27 -13.36
C MET A 1012 10.12 -17.76 -13.64
N ASN A 1013 9.47 -18.10 -14.76
CA ASN A 1013 9.29 -19.50 -15.17
C ASN A 1013 10.61 -20.15 -15.60
N ILE A 1014 11.49 -19.42 -16.29
CA ILE A 1014 12.84 -19.89 -16.61
C ILE A 1014 13.61 -20.18 -15.32
N ILE A 1015 13.58 -19.25 -14.36
CA ILE A 1015 14.20 -19.45 -13.05
C ILE A 1015 13.59 -20.65 -12.37
N LEU A 1016 12.26 -20.85 -12.40
CA LEU A 1016 11.63 -21.99 -11.73
C LEU A 1016 12.16 -23.33 -12.29
N ASN A 1017 12.17 -23.51 -13.61
CA ASN A 1017 12.57 -24.75 -14.28
C ASN A 1017 13.71 -24.49 -15.30
N PRO A 1018 14.96 -24.30 -14.85
CA PRO A 1018 16.05 -23.84 -15.71
C PRO A 1018 16.75 -24.95 -16.48
N PHE A 1019 16.44 -26.23 -16.21
CA PHE A 1019 16.98 -27.38 -16.96
C PHE A 1019 16.00 -27.95 -17.98
N ASP A 1020 14.77 -27.41 -18.04
CA ASP A 1020 13.75 -27.84 -18.99
C ASP A 1020 13.81 -27.00 -20.28
N ASN A 1021 14.30 -27.61 -21.36
CA ASN A 1021 14.45 -26.97 -22.66
C ASN A 1021 13.11 -26.53 -23.27
N GLU A 1022 12.01 -27.25 -23.00
CA GLU A 1022 10.68 -26.86 -23.48
C GLU A 1022 10.22 -25.59 -22.76
N ASN A 1023 10.38 -25.55 -21.43
CA ASN A 1023 10.08 -24.37 -20.63
C ASN A 1023 10.91 -23.16 -21.09
N ILE A 1024 12.22 -23.34 -21.34
CA ILE A 1024 13.08 -22.24 -21.84
C ILE A 1024 12.62 -21.79 -23.23
N ALA A 1025 12.35 -22.72 -24.15
CA ALA A 1025 11.93 -22.39 -25.51
C ALA A 1025 10.60 -21.62 -25.53
N GLN A 1026 9.61 -22.06 -24.76
CA GLN A 1026 8.31 -21.37 -24.65
C GLN A 1026 8.47 -19.93 -24.13
N ASN A 1027 9.24 -19.76 -23.05
CA ASN A 1027 9.46 -18.45 -22.44
C ASN A 1027 10.36 -17.56 -23.31
N TYR A 1028 11.32 -18.12 -24.05
CA TYR A 1028 12.08 -17.40 -25.07
C TYR A 1028 11.14 -16.83 -26.14
N ASN A 1029 10.19 -17.63 -26.64
CA ASN A 1029 9.24 -17.16 -27.64
C ASN A 1029 8.37 -15.99 -27.13
N ILE A 1030 7.97 -16.02 -25.86
CA ILE A 1030 7.27 -14.89 -25.21
C ILE A 1030 8.15 -13.63 -25.19
N LEU A 1031 9.43 -13.76 -24.82
CA LEU A 1031 10.37 -12.64 -24.77
C LEU A 1031 10.66 -12.09 -26.19
N ALA A 1032 10.74 -12.96 -27.19
CA ALA A 1032 10.90 -12.59 -28.59
C ALA A 1032 9.65 -11.89 -29.16
N GLU A 1033 8.45 -12.36 -28.84
CA GLU A 1033 7.18 -11.70 -29.18
C GLU A 1033 7.07 -10.29 -28.59
N ASN A 1034 7.63 -10.09 -27.39
CA ASN A 1034 7.74 -8.78 -26.75
C ASN A 1034 8.84 -7.89 -27.36
N GLY A 1035 9.61 -8.39 -28.35
CA GLY A 1035 10.66 -7.64 -29.05
C GLY A 1035 11.98 -7.55 -28.30
N LEU A 1036 12.18 -8.33 -27.24
CA LEU A 1036 13.43 -8.33 -26.45
C LEU A 1036 14.52 -9.21 -27.08
N TYR A 1037 14.14 -10.26 -27.80
CA TYR A 1037 15.05 -11.12 -28.57
C TYR A 1037 14.49 -11.40 -29.98
N LYS A 1038 15.31 -12.00 -30.86
CA LYS A 1038 14.89 -12.35 -32.22
C LYS A 1038 13.96 -13.58 -32.23
N SER A 1039 12.96 -13.56 -33.10
CA SER A 1039 12.05 -14.70 -33.31
C SER A 1039 12.73 -15.87 -34.05
N GLY A 1040 12.18 -17.09 -33.90
CA GLY A 1040 12.56 -18.25 -34.73
C GLY A 1040 13.59 -19.20 -34.11
N PHE A 1041 13.89 -19.06 -32.82
CA PHE A 1041 14.83 -19.93 -32.10
C PHE A 1041 14.17 -20.97 -31.18
N TYR A 1042 12.84 -20.99 -31.08
CA TYR A 1042 12.09 -21.96 -30.26
C TYR A 1042 12.55 -23.40 -30.50
N GLU A 1043 12.51 -23.88 -31.75
CA GLU A 1043 12.90 -25.25 -32.10
C GLU A 1043 14.39 -25.52 -31.82
N LYS A 1044 15.26 -24.52 -31.92
CA LYS A 1044 16.69 -24.71 -31.64
C LYS A 1044 16.95 -24.94 -30.15
N ILE A 1045 16.29 -24.16 -29.29
CA ILE A 1045 16.42 -24.30 -27.83
C ILE A 1045 15.77 -25.61 -27.38
N LYS A 1046 14.56 -25.89 -27.85
CA LYS A 1046 13.79 -27.11 -27.52
C LYS A 1046 14.55 -28.38 -27.86
N ASN A 1047 15.14 -28.45 -29.05
CA ASN A 1047 15.81 -29.65 -29.56
C ASN A 1047 17.28 -29.75 -29.14
N CYS A 1048 17.74 -28.94 -28.18
CA CYS A 1048 19.07 -29.12 -27.60
C CYS A 1048 19.15 -30.46 -26.85
N GLU A 1049 20.16 -31.28 -27.16
CA GLU A 1049 20.35 -32.61 -26.54
C GLU A 1049 20.65 -32.53 -25.04
N LYS A 1050 21.33 -31.46 -24.61
CA LYS A 1050 21.60 -31.15 -23.21
C LYS A 1050 20.73 -29.96 -22.77
N PRO A 1051 20.50 -29.77 -21.46
CA PRO A 1051 19.88 -28.55 -20.95
C PRO A 1051 20.57 -27.31 -21.52
N PHE A 1052 19.81 -26.38 -22.10
CA PHE A 1052 20.32 -25.24 -22.84
C PHE A 1052 21.26 -24.36 -22.00
N ILE A 1053 21.01 -24.27 -20.69
CA ILE A 1053 21.85 -23.53 -19.73
C ILE A 1053 23.27 -24.10 -19.55
N LYS A 1054 23.49 -25.37 -19.97
CA LYS A 1054 24.82 -26.01 -19.97
C LYS A 1054 25.61 -25.75 -21.26
N THR A 1055 24.99 -25.15 -22.27
CA THR A 1055 25.67 -24.85 -23.52
C THR A 1055 26.82 -23.88 -23.29
N ASN A 1056 27.97 -24.11 -23.93
CA ASN A 1056 29.04 -23.13 -23.89
C ASN A 1056 28.67 -21.92 -24.75
N ILE A 1057 28.73 -20.73 -24.15
CA ILE A 1057 28.44 -19.45 -24.81
C ILE A 1057 29.32 -19.28 -26.04
N ASP A 1058 30.60 -19.64 -25.96
CA ASP A 1058 31.56 -19.50 -27.07
C ASP A 1058 31.23 -20.39 -28.28
N ASN A 1059 30.43 -21.44 -28.06
CA ASN A 1059 30.01 -22.37 -29.12
C ASN A 1059 28.71 -21.92 -29.81
N LEU A 1060 28.04 -20.87 -29.32
CA LEU A 1060 26.87 -20.31 -29.97
C LEU A 1060 27.30 -19.36 -31.09
N ALA A 1061 27.18 -19.79 -32.34
CA ALA A 1061 27.55 -18.98 -33.52
C ALA A 1061 26.66 -17.73 -33.74
N MET A 1062 25.65 -17.51 -32.91
CA MET A 1062 24.64 -16.45 -33.07
C MET A 1062 24.58 -15.58 -31.83
N SER A 1063 24.90 -14.29 -31.98
CA SER A 1063 25.00 -13.33 -30.87
C SER A 1063 23.71 -13.26 -30.02
N ASP A 1064 22.54 -13.35 -30.63
CA ASP A 1064 21.27 -13.20 -29.90
C ASP A 1064 21.00 -14.37 -28.92
N LEU A 1065 21.46 -15.58 -29.25
CA LEU A 1065 21.32 -16.73 -28.35
C LEU A 1065 22.37 -16.73 -27.24
N SER A 1066 23.58 -16.21 -27.52
CA SER A 1066 24.59 -16.00 -26.48
C SER A 1066 24.14 -14.93 -25.48
N ASP A 1067 23.55 -13.82 -25.96
CA ASP A 1067 23.04 -12.75 -25.11
C ASP A 1067 21.92 -13.26 -24.21
N PHE A 1068 20.97 -14.02 -24.78
CA PHE A 1068 19.91 -14.65 -23.99
C PHE A 1068 20.46 -15.63 -22.94
N LEU A 1069 21.44 -16.46 -23.30
CA LEU A 1069 22.06 -17.39 -22.35
C LEU A 1069 22.81 -16.65 -21.23
N TRP A 1070 23.49 -15.55 -21.54
CA TRP A 1070 24.09 -14.67 -20.52
C TRP A 1070 23.04 -14.12 -19.56
N ASP A 1071 21.94 -13.59 -20.07
CA ASP A 1071 20.84 -13.08 -19.26
C ASP A 1071 20.27 -14.18 -18.35
N MET A 1072 20.02 -15.38 -18.90
CA MET A 1072 19.56 -16.52 -18.10
C MET A 1072 20.51 -16.86 -16.95
N LEU A 1073 21.82 -16.95 -17.22
CA LEU A 1073 22.82 -17.24 -16.19
C LEU A 1073 22.89 -16.14 -15.14
N TYR A 1074 22.75 -14.87 -15.55
CA TYR A 1074 22.66 -13.74 -14.64
C TYR A 1074 21.46 -13.86 -13.69
N TRP A 1075 20.27 -14.19 -14.21
CA TRP A 1075 19.08 -14.37 -13.38
C TRP A 1075 19.18 -15.56 -12.42
N LEU A 1076 19.79 -16.66 -12.87
CA LEU A 1076 20.05 -17.83 -12.03
C LEU A 1076 21.08 -17.57 -10.93
N ASP A 1077 21.94 -16.56 -11.10
CA ASP A 1077 22.90 -16.13 -10.10
C ASP A 1077 22.30 -15.18 -9.04
N LEU A 1078 20.98 -14.93 -9.04
CA LEU A 1078 20.31 -14.06 -8.07
C LEU A 1078 19.31 -14.77 -7.13
N PRO A 1079 19.60 -15.97 -6.58
CA PRO A 1079 18.68 -16.68 -5.66
C PRO A 1079 18.55 -16.02 -4.27
N GLU A 1080 19.32 -14.97 -4.01
CA GLU A 1080 19.30 -14.24 -2.73
C GLU A 1080 18.23 -13.15 -2.70
N LEU A 1081 17.69 -12.76 -3.86
CA LEU A 1081 16.62 -11.76 -3.94
C LEU A 1081 15.28 -12.39 -3.59
N GLU A 1082 14.52 -11.69 -2.76
CA GLU A 1082 13.11 -12.01 -2.52
C GLU A 1082 12.31 -11.87 -3.83
N VAL A 1083 11.15 -12.53 -3.90
CA VAL A 1083 10.38 -12.61 -5.14
C VAL A 1083 9.94 -11.24 -5.67
N ASP A 1084 9.61 -10.31 -4.77
CA ASP A 1084 9.26 -8.93 -5.12
C ASP A 1084 10.46 -8.13 -5.63
N GLU A 1085 11.65 -8.32 -5.04
CA GLU A 1085 12.90 -7.68 -5.46
C GLU A 1085 13.39 -8.23 -6.80
N LEU A 1086 13.27 -9.54 -7.01
CA LEU A 1086 13.60 -10.21 -8.25
C LEU A 1086 12.71 -9.72 -9.39
N ALA A 1087 11.39 -9.66 -9.20
CA ALA A 1087 10.45 -9.14 -10.20
C ALA A 1087 10.74 -7.68 -10.57
N LEU A 1088 11.07 -6.85 -9.58
CA LEU A 1088 11.45 -5.46 -9.79
C LEU A 1088 12.73 -5.35 -10.63
N LYS A 1089 13.76 -6.15 -10.29
CA LYS A 1089 15.04 -6.14 -10.98
C LYS A 1089 14.92 -6.66 -12.42
N ILE A 1090 14.12 -7.71 -12.64
CA ILE A 1090 13.82 -8.22 -13.99
C ILE A 1090 13.15 -7.12 -14.82
N GLY A 1091 12.12 -6.47 -14.27
CA GLY A 1091 11.42 -5.40 -14.97
C GLY A 1091 12.36 -4.23 -15.32
N ALA A 1092 13.14 -3.75 -14.36
CA ALA A 1092 14.06 -2.62 -14.55
C ALA A 1092 15.20 -2.90 -15.55
N TYR A 1093 15.56 -4.18 -15.74
CA TYR A 1093 16.57 -4.57 -16.71
C TYR A 1093 16.09 -4.40 -18.16
N TYR A 1094 14.85 -4.80 -18.45
CA TYR A 1094 14.30 -4.77 -19.80
C TYR A 1094 13.51 -3.49 -20.13
N TYR A 1095 13.06 -2.75 -19.11
CA TYR A 1095 12.22 -1.56 -19.27
C TYR A 1095 12.76 -0.39 -18.46
N SER A 1096 12.83 0.78 -19.10
CA SER A 1096 13.36 2.01 -18.49
C SER A 1096 12.37 3.18 -18.53
N SER A 1097 11.21 3.01 -19.16
CA SER A 1097 10.19 4.05 -19.21
C SER A 1097 9.61 4.30 -17.81
N GLN A 1098 9.29 5.55 -17.49
CA GLN A 1098 8.73 5.90 -16.18
C GLN A 1098 7.42 5.15 -15.87
N ILE A 1099 6.64 4.85 -16.90
CA ILE A 1099 5.35 4.18 -16.81
C ILE A 1099 5.54 2.68 -16.59
N ASP A 1100 6.40 2.03 -17.38
CA ASP A 1100 6.71 0.62 -17.18
C ASP A 1100 7.32 0.40 -15.80
N MET A 1101 8.25 1.27 -15.39
CA MET A 1101 8.81 1.22 -14.04
C MET A 1101 7.72 1.33 -12.99
N SER A 1102 6.83 2.32 -13.09
CA SER A 1102 5.68 2.46 -12.18
C SER A 1102 4.80 1.20 -12.13
N ASN A 1103 4.60 0.53 -13.26
CA ASN A 1103 3.86 -0.73 -13.34
C ASN A 1103 4.60 -1.91 -12.73
N ILE A 1104 5.91 -2.02 -12.99
CA ILE A 1104 6.78 -3.05 -12.42
C ILE A 1104 6.79 -2.91 -10.89
N TYR A 1105 6.80 -1.69 -10.36
CA TYR A 1105 6.67 -1.45 -8.91
C TYR A 1105 5.34 -1.93 -8.35
N LEU A 1106 4.23 -1.73 -9.07
CA LEU A 1106 2.93 -2.26 -8.67
C LEU A 1106 2.97 -3.81 -8.61
N VAL A 1107 3.57 -4.47 -9.62
CA VAL A 1107 3.77 -5.93 -9.59
C VAL A 1107 4.62 -6.36 -8.39
N SER A 1108 5.76 -5.71 -8.16
CA SER A 1108 6.66 -6.01 -7.04
C SER A 1108 5.96 -5.85 -5.68
N THR A 1109 5.25 -4.73 -5.49
CA THR A 1109 4.46 -4.44 -4.28
C THR A 1109 3.38 -5.48 -4.02
N PHE A 1110 2.74 -5.95 -5.08
CA PHE A 1110 1.76 -7.03 -4.98
C PHE A 1110 2.42 -8.35 -4.58
N LEU A 1111 3.55 -8.69 -5.21
CA LEU A 1111 4.32 -9.89 -4.90
C LEU A 1111 4.83 -9.91 -3.47
N LYS A 1112 5.09 -8.74 -2.89
CA LYS A 1112 5.47 -8.60 -1.48
C LYS A 1112 4.45 -9.20 -0.51
N ARG A 1113 3.16 -9.29 -0.89
CA ARG A 1113 2.12 -9.93 -0.07
C ARG A 1113 2.32 -11.44 0.08
N PHE A 1114 3.17 -12.04 -0.75
CA PHE A 1114 3.42 -13.48 -0.82
C PHE A 1114 4.83 -13.87 -0.36
N THR A 1115 5.59 -12.98 0.28
CA THR A 1115 6.98 -13.25 0.73
C THR A 1115 7.13 -14.41 1.72
N SER A 1116 6.04 -14.89 2.33
CA SER A 1116 6.05 -16.07 3.21
C SER A 1116 5.71 -17.38 2.48
N LYS A 1117 5.52 -17.34 1.16
CA LYS A 1117 5.16 -18.49 0.33
C LYS A 1117 6.34 -18.88 -0.56
N ASN A 1118 6.49 -20.17 -0.80
CA ASN A 1118 7.50 -20.72 -1.71
C ASN A 1118 7.37 -20.12 -3.13
N PHE A 1119 8.51 -19.88 -3.79
CA PHE A 1119 8.60 -19.33 -5.15
C PHE A 1119 7.66 -20.00 -6.17
N ASN A 1120 7.53 -21.33 -6.14
CA ASN A 1120 6.65 -22.09 -7.03
C ASN A 1120 5.17 -21.70 -6.86
N PHE A 1121 4.73 -21.53 -5.61
CA PHE A 1121 3.35 -21.09 -5.33
C PHE A 1121 3.10 -19.71 -5.92
N VAL A 1122 4.06 -18.78 -5.77
CA VAL A 1122 3.95 -17.42 -6.29
C VAL A 1122 3.83 -17.41 -7.81
N VAL A 1123 4.68 -18.17 -8.51
CA VAL A 1123 4.62 -18.27 -9.99
C VAL A 1123 3.29 -18.89 -10.45
N LYS A 1124 2.80 -19.95 -9.80
CA LYS A 1124 1.48 -20.53 -10.12
C LYS A 1124 0.35 -19.53 -9.92
N TYR A 1125 0.36 -18.79 -8.82
CA TYR A 1125 -0.64 -17.79 -8.51
C TYR A 1125 -0.62 -16.61 -9.49
N LEU A 1126 0.58 -16.15 -9.89
CA LEU A 1126 0.74 -15.15 -10.94
C LEU A 1126 0.10 -15.60 -12.28
N ASN A 1127 0.21 -16.88 -12.64
CA ASN A 1127 -0.40 -17.44 -13.84
C ASN A 1127 -1.94 -17.47 -13.78
N GLU A 1128 -2.52 -17.72 -12.59
CA GLU A 1128 -3.97 -17.67 -12.41
C GLU A 1128 -4.49 -16.24 -12.49
N LEU A 1129 -3.76 -15.30 -11.89
CA LEU A 1129 -4.09 -13.88 -11.95
C LEU A 1129 -3.91 -13.27 -13.32
N SER A 1130 -2.90 -13.69 -14.08
CA SER A 1130 -2.59 -13.12 -15.40
C SER A 1130 -3.77 -13.22 -16.36
N LYS A 1131 -4.56 -14.28 -16.20
CA LYS A 1131 -5.73 -14.64 -17.01
C LYS A 1131 -7.01 -13.90 -16.62
N LYS A 1132 -7.03 -13.18 -15.49
CA LYS A 1132 -8.21 -12.43 -15.03
C LYS A 1132 -8.32 -11.09 -15.78
N SER A 1133 -9.54 -10.74 -16.15
CA SER A 1133 -9.85 -9.51 -16.90
C SER A 1133 -9.68 -8.21 -16.11
N SER A 1134 -9.56 -8.30 -14.79
CA SER A 1134 -9.30 -7.20 -13.86
C SER A 1134 -8.65 -7.75 -12.61
N VAL A 1135 -7.43 -7.29 -12.30
CA VAL A 1135 -6.79 -7.57 -11.00
C VAL A 1135 -7.09 -6.39 -10.09
N SER A 1136 -8.04 -6.60 -9.19
CA SER A 1136 -8.44 -5.60 -8.23
C SER A 1136 -7.26 -5.24 -7.32
N GLY A 1137 -7.13 -3.96 -6.97
CA GLY A 1137 -5.98 -3.43 -6.20
C GLY A 1137 -4.69 -3.18 -6.98
N LEU A 1138 -4.62 -3.51 -8.28
CA LEU A 1138 -3.50 -3.20 -9.17
C LEU A 1138 -3.99 -2.56 -10.46
N LYS A 1139 -4.09 -1.23 -10.49
CA LYS A 1139 -4.39 -0.51 -11.73
C LYS A 1139 -3.09 -0.02 -12.35
N PHE A 1140 -2.62 -0.77 -13.34
CA PHE A 1140 -1.41 -0.40 -14.08
C PHE A 1140 -1.59 0.93 -14.80
N PHE A 1141 -0.59 1.78 -14.68
CA PHE A 1141 -0.40 2.97 -15.48
C PHE A 1141 -0.37 2.58 -16.96
N ALA A 1142 -1.25 3.16 -17.77
CA ALA A 1142 -1.16 3.05 -19.21
C ALA A 1142 -0.30 4.21 -19.75
N GLU A 1143 0.45 3.97 -20.82
CA GLU A 1143 0.91 5.05 -21.69
C GLU A 1143 -0.31 5.73 -22.31
N GLU A 1144 -0.74 6.83 -21.73
CA GLU A 1144 -1.47 7.84 -22.49
C GLU A 1144 -0.65 9.12 -22.36
N GLU A 1145 0.16 9.42 -23.40
CA GLU A 1145 0.66 10.76 -23.77
C GLU A 1145 1.83 10.76 -24.81
N LYS A 1146 1.87 9.78 -25.72
CA LYS A 1146 1.73 10.18 -27.14
C LYS A 1146 0.25 10.03 -27.44
N SER A 1147 -0.37 11.02 -28.10
CA SER A 1147 -1.84 11.09 -28.23
C SER A 1147 -2.42 9.69 -28.52
N GLU A 1148 -3.39 9.21 -27.74
CA GLU A 1148 -4.03 7.88 -27.93
C GLU A 1148 -4.32 7.60 -29.42
N LYS A 1149 -4.63 8.66 -30.17
CA LYS A 1149 -4.72 8.65 -31.63
C LYS A 1149 -3.53 7.99 -32.31
N GLU A 1150 -2.29 8.43 -32.11
CA GLU A 1150 -1.09 7.92 -32.81
C GLU A 1150 -0.83 6.44 -32.54
N LEU A 1151 -1.12 5.95 -31.33
CA LEU A 1151 -0.95 4.53 -30.95
C LEU A 1151 -2.04 3.61 -31.53
N LEU A 1152 -3.23 4.19 -31.80
CA LEU A 1152 -4.43 3.50 -32.29
C LEU A 1152 -4.63 3.66 -33.80
N GLU A 1153 -3.88 4.57 -34.44
CA GLU A 1153 -3.84 4.77 -35.90
C GLU A 1153 -3.55 3.45 -36.62
N GLY A 1154 -4.43 3.06 -37.54
CA GLY A 1154 -4.26 1.87 -38.38
C GLY A 1154 -4.56 0.53 -37.71
N LYS A 1155 -5.01 0.52 -36.45
CA LYS A 1155 -5.42 -0.70 -35.73
C LYS A 1155 -6.94 -0.79 -35.59
N VAL A 1156 -7.47 -2.01 -35.55
CA VAL A 1156 -8.90 -2.26 -35.37
C VAL A 1156 -9.20 -2.53 -33.89
N GLN A 1157 -10.04 -1.70 -33.28
CA GLN A 1157 -10.42 -1.88 -31.88
C GLN A 1157 -11.68 -2.72 -31.80
N VAL A 1158 -11.60 -3.87 -31.14
CA VAL A 1158 -12.75 -4.80 -31.00
C VAL A 1158 -13.17 -4.82 -29.54
N MET A 1159 -14.42 -4.44 -29.28
CA MET A 1159 -14.92 -4.31 -27.90
C MET A 1159 -16.43 -4.45 -27.81
N THR A 1160 -16.96 -4.51 -26.58
CA THR A 1160 -18.41 -4.46 -26.39
C THR A 1160 -18.93 -3.02 -26.49
N MET A 1161 -20.20 -2.85 -26.86
CA MET A 1161 -20.88 -1.55 -26.88
C MET A 1161 -20.79 -0.83 -25.54
N HIS A 1162 -20.89 -1.55 -24.41
CA HIS A 1162 -20.75 -0.99 -23.07
C HIS A 1162 -19.35 -0.39 -22.84
N LYS A 1163 -18.30 -1.13 -23.23
CA LYS A 1163 -16.90 -0.68 -23.09
C LYS A 1163 -16.53 0.49 -23.99
N SER A 1164 -17.32 0.76 -25.03
CA SER A 1164 -17.11 1.88 -25.94
C SER A 1164 -17.55 3.23 -25.37
N LYS A 1165 -18.27 3.25 -24.24
CA LYS A 1165 -18.70 4.49 -23.59
C LYS A 1165 -17.47 5.35 -23.27
N GLY A 1166 -17.50 6.61 -23.74
CA GLY A 1166 -16.36 7.53 -23.64
C GLY A 1166 -15.54 7.64 -24.93
N ASP A 1167 -15.54 6.62 -25.78
CA ASP A 1167 -14.70 6.57 -26.98
C ASP A 1167 -15.30 7.29 -28.19
N GLU A 1168 -14.47 7.49 -29.20
CA GLU A 1168 -14.88 7.97 -30.51
C GLU A 1168 -13.96 7.44 -31.61
N PHE A 1169 -14.55 7.02 -32.73
CA PHE A 1169 -13.86 6.43 -33.87
C PHE A 1169 -14.23 7.15 -35.15
N ASP A 1170 -13.29 7.30 -36.08
CA ASP A 1170 -13.61 7.80 -37.41
C ASP A 1170 -14.67 6.89 -38.08
N VAL A 1171 -14.51 5.57 -37.93
CA VAL A 1171 -15.42 4.57 -38.47
C VAL A 1171 -15.84 3.55 -37.41
N VAL A 1172 -17.14 3.28 -37.31
CA VAL A 1172 -17.72 2.26 -36.42
C VAL A 1172 -18.43 1.18 -37.22
N PHE A 1173 -18.23 -0.07 -36.82
CA PHE A 1173 -18.92 -1.25 -37.30
C PHE A 1173 -19.76 -1.86 -36.18
N LEU A 1174 -21.06 -2.05 -36.43
CA LEU A 1174 -22.01 -2.75 -35.58
C LEU A 1174 -22.49 -4.03 -36.31
N PRO A 1175 -21.73 -5.14 -36.24
CA PRO A 1175 -22.13 -6.39 -36.87
C PRO A 1175 -23.04 -7.23 -35.95
N GLU A 1176 -23.68 -8.24 -36.53
CA GLU A 1176 -24.59 -9.16 -35.85
C GLU A 1176 -25.82 -8.46 -35.22
N MET A 1177 -26.30 -7.36 -35.80
CA MET A 1177 -27.42 -6.56 -35.28
C MET A 1177 -28.79 -7.23 -35.50
N THR A 1178 -29.08 -8.20 -34.65
CA THR A 1178 -30.34 -8.96 -34.62
C THR A 1178 -31.16 -8.66 -33.35
N GLU A 1179 -32.48 -8.82 -33.42
CA GLU A 1179 -33.35 -8.77 -32.23
C GLU A 1179 -32.98 -9.81 -31.16
N ALA A 1180 -32.39 -10.95 -31.57
CA ALA A 1180 -31.88 -11.95 -30.65
C ALA A 1180 -30.62 -11.48 -29.89
N SER A 1181 -29.78 -10.65 -30.53
CA SER A 1181 -28.53 -10.15 -29.94
C SER A 1181 -28.75 -8.94 -29.04
N LEU A 1182 -29.54 -7.96 -29.50
CA LEU A 1182 -29.82 -6.70 -28.84
C LEU A 1182 -31.29 -6.36 -29.10
N PRO A 1183 -32.22 -6.90 -28.31
CA PRO A 1183 -33.64 -6.68 -28.54
C PRO A 1183 -34.01 -5.22 -28.30
N ILE A 1184 -34.59 -4.56 -29.30
CA ILE A 1184 -35.08 -3.17 -29.22
C ILE A 1184 -36.60 -3.08 -29.41
N THR A 1185 -37.28 -4.23 -29.39
CA THR A 1185 -38.73 -4.34 -29.27
C THR A 1185 -39.10 -5.18 -28.05
N ILE A 1186 -40.23 -4.87 -27.41
CA ILE A 1186 -40.58 -5.48 -26.12
C ILE A 1186 -40.91 -6.98 -26.25
N GLU A 1187 -41.45 -7.40 -27.40
CA GLU A 1187 -41.89 -8.78 -27.67
C GLU A 1187 -40.70 -9.74 -27.75
N ASN A 1188 -39.53 -9.24 -28.15
CA ASN A 1188 -38.30 -10.03 -28.30
C ASN A 1188 -37.47 -10.10 -27.00
N ILE A 1189 -37.85 -9.35 -25.97
CA ILE A 1189 -37.15 -9.39 -24.67
C ILE A 1189 -37.60 -10.62 -23.89
N LYS A 1190 -36.69 -11.58 -23.75
CA LYS A 1190 -36.86 -12.74 -22.89
C LYS A 1190 -36.29 -12.46 -21.51
N LEU A 1191 -37.13 -12.55 -20.48
CA LEU A 1191 -36.65 -12.50 -19.10
C LEU A 1191 -35.83 -13.74 -18.79
N ARG A 1192 -34.71 -13.52 -18.11
CA ARG A 1192 -33.90 -14.60 -17.56
C ARG A 1192 -34.48 -14.94 -16.19
N LYS A 1193 -34.45 -16.22 -15.82
CA LYS A 1193 -34.80 -16.68 -14.45
C LYS A 1193 -34.02 -15.93 -13.35
N ASP A 1194 -32.85 -15.40 -13.70
CA ASP A 1194 -32.03 -14.58 -12.82
C ASP A 1194 -32.75 -13.26 -12.45
N ALA A 1195 -33.47 -12.61 -13.39
CA ALA A 1195 -34.14 -11.34 -13.15
C ALA A 1195 -35.32 -11.49 -12.17
N GLU A 1196 -36.11 -12.56 -12.30
CA GLU A 1196 -37.19 -12.91 -11.37
C GLU A 1196 -36.65 -13.13 -9.94
N PHE A 1197 -35.55 -13.88 -9.81
CA PHE A 1197 -34.90 -14.11 -8.52
C PHE A 1197 -34.42 -12.80 -7.88
N MET A 1198 -33.81 -11.91 -8.66
CA MET A 1198 -33.34 -10.61 -8.16
C MET A 1198 -34.49 -9.73 -7.65
N GLU A 1199 -35.66 -9.80 -8.30
CA GLU A 1199 -36.87 -9.10 -7.86
C GLU A 1199 -37.37 -9.63 -6.52
N HIS A 1200 -37.40 -10.95 -6.33
CA HIS A 1200 -37.73 -11.56 -5.04
C HIS A 1200 -36.75 -11.15 -3.93
N VAL A 1201 -35.46 -11.00 -4.25
CA VAL A 1201 -34.48 -10.51 -3.27
C VAL A 1201 -34.75 -9.05 -2.90
N ARG A 1202 -35.18 -8.19 -3.84
CA ARG A 1202 -35.55 -6.79 -3.53
C ARG A 1202 -36.75 -6.68 -2.59
N MET A 1203 -37.66 -7.65 -2.60
CA MET A 1203 -38.84 -7.69 -1.71
C MET A 1203 -38.49 -7.83 -0.22
N PHE A 1204 -37.25 -8.17 0.13
CA PHE A 1204 -36.84 -8.13 1.54
C PHE A 1204 -36.76 -6.71 2.10
N SER A 1205 -36.66 -5.68 1.24
CA SER A 1205 -36.70 -4.28 1.70
C SER A 1205 -38.13 -3.87 2.05
N ASP A 1206 -38.34 -3.37 3.27
CA ASP A 1206 -39.69 -3.05 3.77
C ASP A 1206 -40.42 -1.95 2.97
N ASN A 1207 -39.70 -1.12 2.21
CA ASN A 1207 -40.26 -0.02 1.40
C ASN A 1207 -40.30 -0.30 -0.11
N TYR A 1208 -39.95 -1.52 -0.55
CA TYR A 1208 -39.88 -1.84 -1.98
C TYR A 1208 -41.22 -2.37 -2.52
N LYS A 1209 -41.65 -1.82 -3.66
CA LYS A 1209 -42.82 -2.33 -4.40
C LYS A 1209 -42.32 -3.23 -5.54
N PRO A 1210 -42.74 -4.51 -5.61
CA PRO A 1210 -42.31 -5.42 -6.65
C PRO A 1210 -42.81 -4.95 -8.01
N LYS A 1211 -41.93 -5.03 -9.01
CA LYS A 1211 -42.21 -4.67 -10.40
C LYS A 1211 -42.87 -5.82 -11.13
N SER A 1212 -43.77 -5.49 -12.05
CA SER A 1212 -44.38 -6.48 -12.95
C SER A 1212 -43.39 -6.98 -13.99
N GLU A 1213 -43.71 -8.12 -14.62
CA GLU A 1213 -42.91 -8.68 -15.72
C GLU A 1213 -42.72 -7.65 -16.86
N GLU A 1214 -43.78 -6.92 -17.18
CA GLU A 1214 -43.79 -5.88 -18.21
C GLU A 1214 -42.89 -4.70 -17.84
N GLU A 1215 -42.89 -4.28 -16.58
CA GLU A 1215 -42.01 -3.21 -16.08
C GLU A 1215 -40.53 -3.60 -16.18
N ILE A 1216 -40.18 -4.85 -15.87
CA ILE A 1216 -38.81 -5.35 -16.01
C ILE A 1216 -38.40 -5.39 -17.49
N LYS A 1217 -39.26 -5.91 -18.37
CA LYS A 1217 -39.03 -5.92 -19.82
C LYS A 1217 -38.84 -4.51 -20.37
N LYS A 1218 -39.66 -3.56 -19.93
CA LYS A 1218 -39.54 -2.14 -20.28
C LYS A 1218 -38.20 -1.54 -19.84
N MET A 1219 -37.72 -1.84 -18.63
CA MET A 1219 -36.40 -1.36 -18.20
C MET A 1219 -35.26 -1.90 -19.07
N ILE A 1220 -35.33 -3.17 -19.47
CA ILE A 1220 -34.35 -3.80 -20.38
C ILE A 1220 -34.42 -3.14 -21.77
N LEU A 1221 -35.63 -2.88 -22.28
CA LEU A 1221 -35.84 -2.19 -23.55
C LEU A 1221 -35.22 -0.79 -23.53
N ASP A 1222 -35.55 -0.01 -22.51
CA ASP A 1222 -35.07 1.35 -22.32
C ASP A 1222 -33.53 1.40 -22.29
N GLU A 1223 -32.89 0.44 -21.61
CA GLU A 1223 -31.43 0.33 -21.58
C GLU A 1223 -30.84 -0.11 -22.92
N ASN A 1224 -31.42 -1.10 -23.61
CA ASN A 1224 -30.94 -1.53 -24.93
C ASN A 1224 -31.01 -0.40 -25.96
N LEU A 1225 -32.05 0.44 -25.91
CA LEU A 1225 -32.18 1.63 -26.75
C LEU A 1225 -31.09 2.66 -26.43
N ARG A 1226 -30.79 2.92 -25.15
CA ARG A 1226 -29.67 3.78 -24.75
C ARG A 1226 -28.31 3.20 -25.16
N LEU A 1227 -28.14 1.88 -25.09
CA LEU A 1227 -26.92 1.20 -25.53
C LEU A 1227 -26.71 1.35 -27.04
N MET A 1228 -27.79 1.20 -27.82
CA MET A 1228 -27.77 1.47 -29.27
C MET A 1228 -27.42 2.94 -29.56
N TYR A 1229 -28.00 3.88 -28.82
CA TYR A 1229 -27.67 5.29 -28.91
C TYR A 1229 -26.18 5.57 -28.61
N VAL A 1230 -25.62 4.95 -27.57
CA VAL A 1230 -24.18 5.03 -27.27
C VAL A 1230 -23.35 4.52 -28.44
N ALA A 1231 -23.66 3.32 -28.97
CA ALA A 1231 -22.94 2.69 -30.07
C ALA A 1231 -22.93 3.56 -31.34
N ILE A 1232 -24.08 4.11 -31.72
CA ILE A 1232 -24.22 5.03 -32.87
C ILE A 1232 -23.35 6.28 -32.67
N THR A 1233 -23.39 6.86 -31.48
CA THR A 1233 -22.70 8.13 -31.17
C THR A 1233 -21.20 8.01 -30.95
N ARG A 1234 -20.63 6.80 -31.12
CA ARG A 1234 -19.18 6.60 -31.19
C ARG A 1234 -18.62 6.93 -32.57
N ALA A 1235 -19.45 6.91 -33.61
CA ALA A 1235 -19.03 7.18 -34.99
C ALA A 1235 -18.87 8.68 -35.26
N LYS A 1236 -17.68 9.11 -35.67
CA LYS A 1236 -17.42 10.51 -36.08
C LYS A 1236 -17.77 10.74 -37.54
N ARG A 1237 -17.37 9.83 -38.44
CA ARG A 1237 -17.55 9.97 -39.89
C ARG A 1237 -18.47 8.93 -40.50
N LYS A 1238 -18.24 7.63 -40.26
CA LYS A 1238 -19.03 6.55 -40.86
C LYS A 1238 -19.51 5.52 -39.85
N LEU A 1239 -20.73 5.05 -40.07
CA LEU A 1239 -21.36 3.97 -39.32
C LEU A 1239 -21.82 2.88 -40.27
N TYR A 1240 -21.29 1.68 -40.07
CA TYR A 1240 -21.69 0.46 -40.76
C TYR A 1240 -22.50 -0.41 -39.81
N VAL A 1241 -23.72 -0.75 -40.21
CA VAL A 1241 -24.59 -1.68 -39.47
C VAL A 1241 -24.82 -2.90 -40.35
N SER A 1242 -24.49 -4.07 -39.83
CA SER A 1242 -24.64 -5.32 -40.59
C SER A 1242 -25.33 -6.42 -39.78
N VAL A 1243 -25.92 -7.36 -40.52
CA VAL A 1243 -26.58 -8.53 -39.97
C VAL A 1243 -26.56 -9.68 -40.99
N SER A 1244 -26.53 -10.92 -40.52
CA SER A 1244 -26.76 -12.11 -41.34
C SER A 1244 -28.18 -12.67 -41.18
N LYS A 1245 -28.82 -13.05 -42.30
CA LYS A 1245 -30.11 -13.76 -42.35
C LYS A 1245 -29.89 -15.27 -42.21
N ASN A 1246 -29.34 -15.70 -41.08
CA ASN A 1246 -29.06 -17.12 -40.90
C ASN A 1246 -30.37 -17.90 -40.60
N ASN A 1247 -30.93 -18.57 -41.63
CA ASN A 1247 -32.21 -19.30 -41.57
C ASN A 1247 -32.31 -20.34 -40.44
N LYS A 1248 -31.18 -20.87 -39.93
CA LYS A 1248 -31.16 -21.83 -38.81
C LYS A 1248 -31.40 -21.18 -37.43
N LYS A 1249 -31.14 -19.88 -37.29
CA LYS A 1249 -31.23 -19.15 -36.00
C LYS A 1249 -32.46 -18.24 -35.88
N LYS A 1250 -33.31 -18.13 -36.92
CA LYS A 1250 -34.40 -17.13 -37.01
C LYS A 1250 -33.92 -15.73 -36.59
N SER A 1251 -32.87 -15.25 -37.26
CA SER A 1251 -32.23 -13.96 -36.95
C SER A 1251 -32.93 -12.84 -37.72
N GLU A 1252 -33.89 -12.17 -37.06
CA GLU A 1252 -34.54 -10.98 -37.62
C GLU A 1252 -33.63 -9.75 -37.45
N PRO A 1253 -33.43 -8.94 -38.50
CA PRO A 1253 -32.75 -7.65 -38.40
C PRO A 1253 -33.42 -6.75 -37.37
N ASN A 1254 -32.61 -6.04 -36.61
CA ASN A 1254 -33.08 -5.09 -35.61
C ASN A 1254 -33.88 -3.94 -36.27
N GLU A 1255 -34.87 -3.35 -35.60
CA GLU A 1255 -35.62 -2.20 -36.16
C GLU A 1255 -34.73 -0.99 -36.52
N ILE A 1256 -33.49 -0.92 -36.02
CA ILE A 1256 -32.52 0.12 -36.38
C ILE A 1256 -32.31 0.24 -37.89
N PHE A 1257 -32.43 -0.85 -38.65
CA PHE A 1257 -32.32 -0.83 -40.11
C PHE A 1257 -33.42 0.05 -40.74
N GLN A 1258 -34.65 -0.02 -40.23
CA GLN A 1258 -35.77 0.81 -40.69
C GLN A 1258 -35.58 2.28 -40.29
N ILE A 1259 -35.10 2.52 -39.06
CA ILE A 1259 -34.81 3.88 -38.58
C ILE A 1259 -33.69 4.52 -39.43
N MET A 1260 -32.67 3.75 -39.81
CA MET A 1260 -31.60 4.22 -40.71
C MET A 1260 -32.10 4.55 -42.11
N GLU A 1261 -33.04 3.78 -42.66
CA GLU A 1261 -33.67 4.07 -43.95
C GLU A 1261 -34.49 5.37 -43.91
N SER A 1262 -35.12 5.70 -42.78
CA SER A 1262 -35.87 6.96 -42.64
C SER A 1262 -35.01 8.24 -42.56
N VAL A 1263 -33.69 8.10 -42.37
CA VAL A 1263 -32.73 9.20 -42.22
C VAL A 1263 -31.91 9.44 -43.49
N LYS A 1264 -31.78 8.41 -44.33
CA LYS A 1264 -31.23 8.50 -45.69
C LYS A 1264 -32.24 9.17 -46.61
#